data_AF-A0AA35I6J6-F1
#
_entry.id   AF-A0AA35I6J6-F1
#
_cell.length_a   1.000
_cell.length_b   1.000
_cell.length_c   1.000
_cell.angle_alpha   90.00
_cell.angle_beta   90.00
_cell.angle_gamma   90.00
#
_symmetry.space_group_name_H-M   'P 1'
#
loop_
_entity.id
_entity.type
_entity.pdbx_description
1 polymer ?
#
loop_
_entity_poly.entity_id
_entity_poly.type
_entity_poly.pdbx_seq_one_letter_code
_entity_poly.pdbx_strand_id
1 'polypeptide(L)'
;MQSNHFSRHAQQVHTVAHGGAGEGGSDPSIARSWLRCLEDYHLDPSVIAAPVVLEHGRLLESRERLRQVLQIADHEMNSLHQQLSGAGHAVLLTDARGVILNCVSAPTERRSFERAGLWLGADWSEAREGTNGIGTCLVERQALTIHQNEHFRGRHTGLTCSASPVFDPHGELLAVLDVSSARPDVSRQSQFHTMALVNLSAKMIESCYFLRHFEQQWLLRFHLQAESVGLFSEGLLVFDGDGRICAANQSALNLLGSVRGGVLGKPMQRFFACSHDELFNRAMPAGSTVWPLQTLDGRQVFASLRGQARTPVWSVPTAYRQPVREVEPAICLLDPALQNDFRRCVRVFERDVPLLLRGETGCGKEAFAQAVHQASERRNKPFVAINCASIPESLIESELFGYRGGSFTGARKEGMRGKLLQADGGTLLLDEIGDMPLALQTRLLRVLEERQVVPIGGEPQAVDVRIVSATHRDLLERVEQGSFREDLYYRLNGLEVALPAVRDRSDKAQLLGFLLRQEAQGQQVDIEPRARQALLDFAWPGNVRQMRNVLRTLVALCDDARIEFADLPAIVCEGFALDRRQASPTPTAPTSGHLLSLWGWLAGDRASRVKRCRVQCAAGDPGGKTLAPDPRCRAPGHQPQYLVSKTAQTRHHQGWLSETAGAICRALGYPASMFCEVDHAYSHSRYLRYFHGLAGGAGQGTWPPRHRLGRQRLSPDEHPARSPGHRVDPRL
;
A
#
# COMPACT_ATOMS: atom_id res chain seq x y z
N MET A 1 20.93 -6.34 46.33
CA MET A 1 21.57 -7.19 45.28
C MET A 1 21.80 -6.43 43.97
N GLN A 2 20.90 -5.57 43.48
CA GLN A 2 21.10 -4.80 42.23
C GLN A 2 22.26 -3.78 42.27
N SER A 3 22.51 -3.12 43.42
CA SER A 3 23.62 -2.16 43.59
C SER A 3 25.01 -2.79 43.35
N ASN A 4 25.18 -4.07 43.68
CA ASN A 4 26.44 -4.79 43.49
C ASN A 4 26.70 -5.16 42.02
N HIS A 5 25.65 -5.34 41.21
CA HIS A 5 25.79 -5.64 39.79
C HIS A 5 26.27 -4.41 39.00
N PHE A 6 25.61 -3.27 39.18
CA PHE A 6 25.98 -2.02 38.49
C PHE A 6 27.38 -1.53 38.88
N SER A 7 27.77 -1.70 40.14
CA SER A 7 29.12 -1.34 40.61
C SER A 7 30.20 -2.23 39.98
N ARG A 8 29.94 -3.53 39.81
CA ARG A 8 30.86 -4.44 39.11
C ARG A 8 30.99 -4.11 37.62
N HIS A 9 29.87 -3.80 36.97
CA HIS A 9 29.86 -3.35 35.57
C HIS A 9 30.65 -2.05 35.38
N ALA A 10 30.46 -1.06 36.24
CA ALA A 10 31.24 0.19 36.20
C ALA A 10 32.75 -0.07 36.32
N GLN A 11 33.17 -0.96 37.24
CA GLN A 11 34.57 -1.37 37.36
C GLN A 11 35.11 -2.04 36.09
N GLN A 12 34.30 -2.88 35.43
CA GLN A 12 34.67 -3.51 34.17
C GLN A 12 34.91 -2.47 33.07
N VAL A 13 34.00 -1.50 32.92
CA VAL A 13 34.14 -0.41 31.95
C VAL A 13 35.43 0.36 32.15
N HIS A 14 35.75 0.76 33.40
CA HIS A 14 37.01 1.43 33.70
C HIS A 14 38.24 0.56 33.40
N THR A 15 38.19 -0.72 33.73
CA THR A 15 39.33 -1.64 33.53
C THR A 15 39.65 -1.83 32.05
N VAL A 16 38.64 -2.07 31.21
CA VAL A 16 38.81 -2.29 29.78
C VAL A 16 39.22 -1.00 29.04
N ALA A 17 38.65 0.14 29.43
CA ALA A 17 39.03 1.42 28.83
C ALA A 17 40.51 1.78 29.09
N HIS A 18 41.07 1.42 30.25
CA HIS A 18 42.47 1.69 30.61
C HIS A 18 43.46 0.58 30.17
N GLY A 19 43.07 -0.27 29.22
CA GLY A 19 43.95 -1.29 28.63
C GLY A 19 44.09 -2.58 29.43
N GLY A 20 43.25 -2.80 30.45
CA GLY A 20 43.16 -4.08 31.15
C GLY A 20 42.50 -5.13 30.26
N ALA A 21 43.12 -6.31 30.12
CA ALA A 21 42.53 -7.46 29.44
C ALA A 21 41.27 -7.91 30.19
N GLY A 22 40.10 -7.42 29.76
CA GLY A 22 38.82 -7.89 30.27
C GLY A 22 38.59 -9.36 29.92
N GLU A 23 37.92 -10.09 30.80
CA GLU A 23 37.45 -11.46 30.52
C GLU A 23 36.45 -11.41 29.35
N GLY A 24 36.90 -11.84 28.18
CA GLY A 24 36.13 -11.86 26.93
C GLY A 24 36.45 -10.66 26.04
N GLY A 25 37.25 -10.89 24.99
CA GLY A 25 37.68 -9.88 24.04
C GLY A 25 36.51 -9.04 23.52
N SER A 26 36.38 -7.83 24.05
CA SER A 26 35.41 -6.83 23.59
C SER A 26 35.80 -6.35 22.19
N ASP A 27 34.82 -6.21 21.31
CA ASP A 27 35.02 -5.62 19.97
C ASP A 27 35.78 -4.28 20.10
N PRO A 28 36.83 -4.03 19.29
CA PRO A 28 37.59 -2.78 19.33
C PRO A 28 36.72 -1.52 19.25
N SER A 29 35.57 -1.57 18.57
CA SER A 29 34.62 -0.47 18.50
C SER A 29 34.01 -0.11 19.87
N ILE A 30 33.75 -1.10 20.73
CA ILE A 30 33.19 -0.91 22.07
C ILE A 30 34.22 -0.27 22.99
N ALA A 31 35.47 -0.76 22.96
CA ALA A 31 36.54 -0.19 23.77
C ALA A 31 36.79 1.30 23.42
N ARG A 32 36.80 1.64 22.12
CA ARG A 32 36.87 3.04 21.67
C ARG A 32 35.68 3.87 22.15
N SER A 33 34.48 3.32 22.08
CA SER A 33 33.26 3.97 22.56
C SER A 33 33.29 4.23 24.07
N TRP A 34 33.75 3.28 24.88
CA TRP A 34 33.93 3.46 26.34
C TRP A 34 34.96 4.52 26.67
N LEU A 35 36.08 4.56 25.94
CA LEU A 35 37.08 5.61 26.06
C LEU A 35 36.49 6.99 25.80
N ARG A 36 35.78 7.18 24.67
CA ARG A 36 35.07 8.45 24.39
C ARG A 36 34.09 8.84 25.50
N CYS A 37 33.34 7.86 26.02
CA CYS A 37 32.38 8.11 27.10
C CYS A 37 33.05 8.63 28.37
N LEU A 38 34.23 8.13 28.73
CA LEU A 38 34.98 8.55 29.92
C LEU A 38 35.77 9.85 29.68
N GLU A 39 36.47 9.94 28.55
CA GLU A 39 37.44 10.99 28.28
C GLU A 39 36.83 12.23 27.61
N ASP A 40 35.93 12.04 26.65
CA ASP A 40 35.36 13.16 25.87
C ASP A 40 34.03 13.65 26.46
N TYR A 41 33.16 12.71 26.87
CA TYR A 41 31.82 13.04 27.39
C TYR A 41 31.77 13.11 28.92
N HIS A 42 32.82 12.64 29.61
CA HIS A 42 32.92 12.63 31.07
C HIS A 42 31.72 11.97 31.77
N LEU A 43 31.23 10.86 31.20
CA LEU A 43 30.12 10.09 31.74
C LEU A 43 30.60 9.12 32.83
N ASP A 44 29.76 8.96 33.85
CA ASP A 44 29.96 7.97 34.91
C ASP A 44 29.05 6.74 34.65
N PRO A 45 29.63 5.53 34.44
CA PRO A 45 28.87 4.31 34.15
C PRO A 45 28.02 3.82 35.34
N SER A 46 28.31 4.30 36.56
CA SER A 46 27.56 3.97 37.78
C SER A 46 26.30 4.80 37.98
N VAL A 47 26.15 5.92 37.26
CA VAL A 47 25.00 6.81 37.38
C VAL A 47 23.73 6.17 36.80
N ILE A 48 22.73 6.02 37.66
CA ILE A 48 21.39 5.52 37.32
C ILE A 48 20.45 6.72 37.16
N ALA A 49 20.43 7.32 35.97
CA ALA A 49 19.51 8.41 35.62
C ALA A 49 18.58 7.97 34.48
N ALA A 50 17.37 8.55 34.41
CA ALA A 50 16.48 8.38 33.26
C ALA A 50 17.02 9.17 32.04
N PRO A 51 16.81 8.70 30.80
CA PRO A 51 17.24 9.42 29.63
C PRO A 51 16.52 10.76 29.52
N VAL A 52 17.23 11.74 28.98
CA VAL A 52 16.65 13.07 28.75
C VAL A 52 15.59 12.96 27.67
N VAL A 53 14.43 13.56 27.92
CA VAL A 53 13.29 13.56 27.00
C VAL A 53 13.07 14.96 26.48
N LEU A 54 12.99 15.09 25.16
CA LEU A 54 12.68 16.37 24.54
C LEU A 54 11.26 16.82 24.90
N GLU A 55 11.11 18.12 25.09
CA GLU A 55 9.80 18.75 25.21
C GLU A 55 8.96 18.48 23.95
N HIS A 56 7.64 18.40 24.13
CA HIS A 56 6.71 18.00 23.09
C HIS A 56 6.85 18.83 21.80
N GLY A 57 7.01 20.15 21.91
CA GLY A 57 7.20 21.03 20.74
C GLY A 57 8.45 20.70 19.93
N ARG A 58 9.59 20.46 20.60
CA ARG A 58 10.86 20.10 19.94
C ARG A 58 10.80 18.72 19.29
N LEU A 59 10.06 17.79 19.89
CA LEU A 59 9.80 16.47 19.30
C LEU A 59 8.98 16.60 18.01
N LEU A 60 7.92 17.41 18.00
CA LEU A 60 7.12 17.65 16.80
C LEU A 60 7.95 18.30 15.68
N GLU A 61 8.80 19.27 16.00
CA GLU A 61 9.72 19.87 15.03
C GLU A 61 10.69 18.84 14.43
N SER A 62 11.25 17.95 15.24
CA SER A 62 12.13 16.89 14.73
C SER A 62 11.39 15.89 13.84
N ARG A 63 10.15 15.54 14.22
CA ARG A 63 9.29 14.68 13.40
C ARG A 63 8.89 15.33 12.09
N GLU A 64 8.66 16.65 12.06
CA GLU A 64 8.33 17.35 10.81
C GLU A 64 9.53 17.41 9.87
N ARG A 65 10.74 17.69 10.38
CA ARG A 65 11.97 17.66 9.57
C ARG A 65 12.20 16.31 8.88
N LEU A 66 11.84 15.22 9.55
CA LEU A 66 11.99 13.85 9.04
C LEU A 66 10.66 13.25 8.56
N ARG A 67 9.64 14.07 8.25
CA ARG A 67 8.29 13.59 7.91
C ARG A 67 8.29 12.57 6.77
N GLN A 68 9.03 12.85 5.70
CA GLN A 68 9.14 11.94 4.55
C GLN A 68 9.78 10.60 4.92
N VAL A 69 10.85 10.63 5.72
CA VAL A 69 11.56 9.42 6.17
C VAL A 69 10.66 8.60 7.09
N LEU A 70 9.98 9.24 8.04
CA LEU A 70 9.04 8.59 8.94
C LEU A 70 7.91 7.89 8.18
N GLN A 71 7.35 8.52 7.14
CA GLN A 71 6.31 7.92 6.29
C GLN A 71 6.80 6.69 5.53
N ILE A 72 8.07 6.66 5.12
CA ILE A 72 8.68 5.52 4.42
C ILE A 72 8.97 4.41 5.43
N ALA A 73 9.59 4.78 6.55
CA ALA A 73 10.05 3.85 7.58
C ALA A 73 8.89 3.16 8.31
N ASP A 74 7.71 3.78 8.41
CA ASP A 74 6.57 3.20 9.13
C ASP A 74 6.20 1.79 8.63
N HIS A 75 6.14 1.59 7.31
CA HIS A 75 5.87 0.27 6.73
C HIS A 75 7.01 -0.72 7.01
N GLU A 76 8.25 -0.29 6.80
CA GLU A 76 9.43 -1.14 6.99
C GLU A 76 9.65 -1.54 8.44
N MET A 77 9.41 -0.65 9.40
CA MET A 77 9.50 -0.94 10.82
C MET A 77 8.44 -1.96 11.26
N ASN A 78 7.22 -1.87 10.75
CA ASN A 78 6.17 -2.84 11.04
C ASN A 78 6.49 -4.22 10.43
N SER A 79 6.99 -4.25 9.19
CA SER A 79 7.44 -5.48 8.52
C SER A 79 8.59 -6.13 9.29
N LEU A 80 9.62 -5.36 9.67
CA LEU A 80 10.76 -5.82 10.46
C LEU A 80 10.34 -6.39 11.82
N HIS A 81 9.43 -5.71 12.52
CA HIS A 81 8.89 -6.19 13.80
C HIS A 81 8.15 -7.54 13.64
N GLN A 82 7.39 -7.71 12.56
CA GLN A 82 6.70 -8.97 12.26
C GLN A 82 7.67 -10.12 11.93
N GLN A 83 8.72 -9.85 11.15
CA GLN A 83 9.74 -10.83 10.80
C GLN A 83 10.51 -11.34 12.04
N LEU A 84 10.70 -10.50 13.04
CA LEU A 84 11.33 -10.84 14.31
C LEU A 84 10.40 -11.61 15.29
N SER A 85 9.29 -12.18 14.79
CA SER A 85 8.34 -13.02 15.54
C SER A 85 7.66 -12.33 16.73
N GLY A 86 7.58 -10.99 16.72
CA GLY A 86 6.63 -10.17 17.48
C GLY A 86 6.68 -10.22 19.01
N ALA A 87 7.58 -10.99 19.62
CA ALA A 87 7.77 -11.01 21.07
C ALA A 87 9.24 -10.76 21.40
N GLY A 88 9.49 -9.84 22.32
CA GLY A 88 10.79 -9.51 22.90
C GLY A 88 11.59 -8.43 22.18
N HIS A 89 11.01 -7.72 21.22
CA HIS A 89 11.71 -6.72 20.39
C HIS A 89 10.93 -5.42 20.26
N ALA A 90 11.65 -4.30 20.26
CA ALA A 90 11.16 -2.98 19.87
C ALA A 90 11.98 -2.48 18.68
N VAL A 91 11.31 -2.02 17.64
CA VAL A 91 11.93 -1.37 16.47
C VAL A 91 11.78 0.13 16.64
N LEU A 92 12.90 0.85 16.60
CA LEU A 92 13.00 2.27 16.89
C LEU A 92 13.61 2.99 15.68
N LEU A 93 13.10 4.18 15.39
CA LEU A 93 13.73 5.08 14.43
C LEU A 93 14.05 6.40 15.13
N THR A 94 15.28 6.85 14.98
CA THR A 94 15.78 8.09 15.58
C THR A 94 16.13 9.13 14.52
N ASP A 95 16.29 10.40 14.93
CA ASP A 95 16.97 11.39 14.09
C ASP A 95 18.50 11.27 14.18
N ALA A 96 19.23 12.05 13.37
CA ALA A 96 20.69 12.13 13.39
C ALA A 96 21.29 12.65 14.73
N ARG A 97 20.47 13.03 15.72
CA ARG A 97 20.91 13.41 17.07
C ARG A 97 20.66 12.30 18.08
N GLY A 98 20.04 11.18 17.68
CA GLY A 98 19.72 10.07 18.57
C GLY A 98 18.40 10.22 19.32
N VAL A 99 17.54 11.16 18.91
CA VAL A 99 16.21 11.29 19.52
C VAL A 99 15.25 10.28 18.90
N ILE A 100 14.59 9.48 19.73
CA ILE A 100 13.61 8.49 19.27
C ILE A 100 12.38 9.21 18.69
N LEU A 101 12.13 9.02 17.40
CA LEU A 101 11.01 9.63 16.69
C LEU A 101 9.87 8.66 16.43
N ASN A 102 10.14 7.37 16.22
CA ASN A 102 9.13 6.33 16.05
C ASN A 102 9.49 5.06 16.82
N CYS A 103 8.49 4.30 17.25
CA CYS A 103 8.65 3.06 18.01
C CYS A 103 7.53 2.08 17.65
N VAL A 104 7.91 0.87 17.25
CA VAL A 104 7.02 -0.27 16.98
C VAL A 104 7.37 -1.41 17.93
N SER A 105 6.42 -1.83 18.75
CA SER A 105 6.59 -2.92 19.72
C SER A 105 5.25 -3.55 20.06
N ALA A 106 5.23 -4.80 20.54
CA ALA A 106 4.03 -5.44 21.06
C ALA A 106 3.40 -4.63 22.23
N PRO A 107 2.06 -4.42 22.27
CA PRO A 107 1.40 -3.66 23.33
C PRO A 107 1.69 -4.18 24.74
N THR A 108 1.88 -5.50 24.89
CA THR A 108 2.19 -6.18 26.16
C THR A 108 3.59 -5.86 26.67
N GLU A 109 4.53 -5.54 25.77
CA GLU A 109 5.95 -5.33 26.09
C GLU A 109 6.34 -3.86 26.13
N ARG A 110 5.48 -2.96 25.62
CA ARG A 110 5.68 -1.51 25.59
C ARG A 110 6.15 -0.95 26.93
N ARG A 111 5.51 -1.33 28.04
CA ARG A 111 5.89 -0.87 29.40
C ARG A 111 7.29 -1.33 29.81
N SER A 112 7.76 -2.47 29.32
CA SER A 112 9.10 -2.99 29.60
C SER A 112 10.16 -2.10 28.94
N PHE A 113 9.98 -1.78 27.66
CA PHE A 113 10.87 -0.89 26.91
C PHE A 113 10.81 0.56 27.41
N GLU A 114 9.62 1.05 27.78
CA GLU A 114 9.46 2.36 28.42
C GLU A 114 10.22 2.42 29.76
N ARG A 115 10.20 1.36 30.58
CA ARG A 115 11.02 1.30 31.81
C ARG A 115 12.53 1.32 31.53
N ALA A 116 12.96 0.78 30.39
CA ALA A 116 14.35 0.80 29.97
C ALA A 116 14.80 2.16 29.41
N GLY A 117 13.89 3.12 29.18
CA GLY A 117 14.25 4.43 28.62
C GLY A 117 13.83 4.64 27.16
N LEU A 118 13.22 3.64 26.53
CA LEU A 118 12.94 3.62 25.09
C LEU A 118 11.53 4.15 24.82
N TRP A 119 11.37 5.47 24.91
CA TRP A 119 10.12 6.16 24.61
C TRP A 119 10.33 7.31 23.61
N LEU A 120 9.23 7.74 22.97
CA LEU A 120 9.27 8.82 22.00
C LEU A 120 9.82 10.11 22.62
N GLY A 121 10.82 10.70 21.96
CA GLY A 121 11.51 11.91 22.39
C GLY A 121 12.69 11.67 23.34
N ALA A 122 12.99 10.43 23.74
CA ALA A 122 14.21 10.14 24.49
C ALA A 122 15.45 10.36 23.63
N ASP A 123 16.46 11.05 24.18
CA ASP A 123 17.78 11.25 23.57
C ASP A 123 18.72 10.12 23.99
N TRP A 124 19.06 9.28 23.02
CA TRP A 124 19.94 8.12 23.17
C TRP A 124 21.32 8.34 22.53
N SER A 125 21.72 9.59 22.33
CA SER A 125 23.08 9.91 21.86
C SER A 125 24.15 9.32 22.78
N GLU A 126 25.30 8.97 22.20
CA GLU A 126 26.44 8.43 22.96
C GLU A 126 26.90 9.41 24.04
N ALA A 127 26.83 10.72 23.76
CA ALA A 127 27.18 11.79 24.69
C ALA A 127 26.26 11.88 25.93
N ARG A 128 25.07 11.27 25.91
CA ARG A 128 24.14 11.26 27.05
C ARG A 128 24.03 9.90 27.72
N GLU A 129 23.77 8.86 26.93
CA GLU A 129 23.51 7.52 27.44
C GLU A 129 24.75 6.62 27.44
N GLY A 130 25.88 7.10 26.93
CA GLY A 130 27.10 6.34 26.71
C GLY A 130 26.94 5.32 25.58
N THR A 131 27.83 4.34 25.52
CA THR A 131 27.76 3.22 24.56
C THR A 131 26.41 2.54 24.59
N ASN A 132 25.71 2.61 23.45
CA ASN A 132 24.41 2.02 23.21
C ASN A 132 24.20 1.88 21.69
N GLY A 133 23.22 1.07 21.26
CA GLY A 133 22.99 0.81 19.84
C GLY A 133 22.81 2.07 18.99
N ILE A 134 21.93 2.98 19.42
CA ILE A 134 21.61 4.22 18.70
C ILE A 134 22.82 5.16 18.69
N GLY A 135 23.31 5.54 19.87
CA GLY A 135 24.37 6.51 20.06
C GLY A 135 25.69 6.10 19.41
N THR A 136 26.14 4.87 19.63
CA THR A 136 27.40 4.40 19.06
C THR A 136 27.30 4.25 17.54
N CYS A 137 26.13 3.84 17.01
CA CYS A 137 25.89 3.78 15.57
C CYS A 137 25.98 5.18 14.91
N LEU A 138 25.48 6.23 15.57
CA LEU A 138 25.61 7.60 15.08
C LEU A 138 27.07 8.04 14.92
N VAL A 139 27.91 7.70 15.90
CA VAL A 139 29.31 8.11 15.92
C VAL A 139 30.17 7.28 14.98
N GLU A 140 30.00 5.97 14.98
CA GLU A 140 30.78 5.07 14.12
C GLU A 140 30.28 5.08 12.65
N ARG A 141 29.08 5.61 12.38
CA ARG A 141 28.43 5.64 11.05
C ARG A 141 28.40 4.26 10.37
N GLN A 142 28.29 3.20 11.16
CA GLN A 142 28.24 1.83 10.69
C GLN A 142 27.27 1.01 11.54
N ALA A 143 26.75 -0.06 10.93
CA ALA A 143 25.88 -0.96 11.63
C ALA A 143 26.65 -1.76 12.70
N LEU A 144 26.06 -1.89 13.88
CA LEU A 144 26.70 -2.53 15.03
C LEU A 144 25.69 -3.10 16.00
N THR A 145 26.12 -4.10 16.75
CA THR A 145 25.36 -4.68 17.85
C THR A 145 26.03 -4.31 19.16
N ILE A 146 25.26 -3.76 20.10
CA ILE A 146 25.67 -3.60 21.51
C ILE A 146 24.90 -4.63 22.33
N HIS A 147 25.62 -5.62 22.84
CA HIS A 147 25.07 -6.77 23.54
C HIS A 147 25.25 -6.65 25.05
N GLN A 148 24.14 -6.46 25.77
CA GLN A 148 24.07 -6.53 27.23
C GLN A 148 25.15 -5.68 27.92
N ASN A 149 26.13 -6.33 28.56
CA ASN A 149 27.23 -5.70 29.30
C ASN A 149 28.19 -4.90 28.40
N GLU A 150 27.95 -4.81 27.10
CA GLU A 150 28.63 -3.87 26.21
C GLU A 150 28.07 -2.44 26.33
N HIS A 151 26.87 -2.27 26.89
CA HIS A 151 26.32 -0.95 27.20
C HIS A 151 27.16 -0.24 28.26
N PHE A 152 27.37 1.07 28.09
CA PHE A 152 28.20 1.84 29.04
C PHE A 152 27.52 1.97 30.41
N ARG A 153 26.26 2.41 30.45
CA ARG A 153 25.51 2.54 31.70
C ARG A 153 24.99 1.19 32.18
N GLY A 154 25.24 0.87 33.46
CA GLY A 154 24.79 -0.37 34.08
C GLY A 154 23.28 -0.62 33.98
N ARG A 155 22.46 0.44 33.96
CA ARG A 155 21.00 0.35 33.84
C ARG A 155 20.52 -0.30 32.53
N HIS A 156 21.34 -0.23 31.47
CA HIS A 156 20.98 -0.67 30.12
C HIS A 156 21.51 -2.07 29.79
N THR A 157 22.24 -2.72 30.70
CA THR A 157 22.87 -4.02 30.43
C THR A 157 21.86 -5.17 30.25
N GLY A 158 20.58 -4.95 30.54
CA GLY A 158 19.49 -5.87 30.21
C GLY A 158 19.04 -5.82 28.74
N LEU A 159 19.58 -4.89 27.94
CA LEU A 159 19.24 -4.72 26.54
C LEU A 159 20.29 -5.33 25.62
N THR A 160 19.84 -5.81 24.45
CA THR A 160 20.70 -5.98 23.28
C THR A 160 20.13 -5.19 22.14
N CYS A 161 20.95 -4.33 21.55
CA CYS A 161 20.56 -3.40 20.51
C CYS A 161 21.31 -3.74 19.23
N SER A 162 20.60 -3.87 18.12
CA SER A 162 21.15 -4.01 16.78
C SER A 162 20.71 -2.80 15.96
N ALA A 163 21.67 -1.93 15.64
CA ALA A 163 21.41 -0.64 15.02
C ALA A 163 22.09 -0.53 13.65
N SER A 164 21.42 0.15 12.72
CA SER A 164 21.95 0.45 11.38
C SER A 164 21.69 1.91 11.02
N PRO A 165 22.71 2.61 10.48
CA PRO A 165 22.56 3.98 10.04
C PRO A 165 21.72 4.06 8.77
N VAL A 166 20.91 5.10 8.66
CA VAL A 166 20.16 5.46 7.46
C VAL A 166 20.78 6.74 6.91
N PHE A 167 21.31 6.69 5.69
CA PHE A 167 21.93 7.82 5.03
C PHE A 167 20.99 8.53 4.05
N ASP A 168 21.22 9.83 3.87
CA ASP A 168 20.62 10.59 2.79
C ASP A 168 21.33 10.28 1.44
N PRO A 169 20.79 10.78 0.32
CA PRO A 169 21.40 10.56 -0.99
C PRO A 169 22.81 11.13 -1.20
N HIS A 170 23.23 12.06 -0.34
CA HIS A 170 24.57 12.66 -0.36
C HIS A 170 25.55 11.92 0.56
N GLY A 171 25.08 10.92 1.31
CA GLY A 171 25.89 10.11 2.23
C GLY A 171 25.93 10.66 3.65
N GLU A 172 25.14 11.70 3.94
CA GLU A 172 25.03 12.24 5.29
C GLU A 172 24.07 11.43 6.15
N LEU A 173 24.37 11.34 7.44
CA LEU A 173 23.60 10.54 8.36
C LEU A 173 22.25 11.22 8.65
N LEU A 174 21.17 10.53 8.33
CA LEU A 174 19.80 11.05 8.42
C LEU A 174 19.09 10.58 9.69
N ALA A 175 19.26 9.30 10.02
CA ALA A 175 18.57 8.60 11.08
C ALA A 175 19.33 7.32 11.48
N VAL A 176 18.93 6.70 12.60
CA VAL A 176 19.32 5.32 12.95
C VAL A 176 18.07 4.48 13.14
N LEU A 177 18.05 3.32 12.47
CA LEU A 177 17.09 2.26 12.70
C LEU A 177 17.70 1.30 13.74
N ASP A 178 17.04 1.12 14.87
CA ASP A 178 17.49 0.27 15.96
C ASP A 178 16.45 -0.81 16.27
N VAL A 179 16.93 -2.01 16.58
CA VAL A 179 16.12 -3.08 17.18
C VAL A 179 16.68 -3.41 18.54
N SER A 180 15.88 -3.15 19.56
CA SER A 180 16.21 -3.39 20.96
C SER A 180 15.46 -4.61 21.48
N SER A 181 16.18 -5.54 22.13
CA SER A 181 15.60 -6.69 22.83
C SER A 181 15.88 -6.60 24.33
N ALA A 182 14.87 -6.85 25.15
CA ALA A 182 14.97 -6.89 26.61
C ALA A 182 15.02 -8.33 27.18
N ARG A 183 15.32 -9.32 26.32
CA ARG A 183 15.39 -10.73 26.73
C ARG A 183 16.74 -11.06 27.34
N PRO A 184 16.79 -11.85 28.43
CA PRO A 184 18.04 -12.21 29.09
C PRO A 184 18.84 -13.29 28.34
N ASP A 185 18.20 -14.10 27.48
CA ASP A 185 18.72 -15.32 26.86
C ASP A 185 19.06 -15.18 25.37
N VAL A 186 19.33 -13.96 24.89
CA VAL A 186 19.62 -13.75 23.47
C VAL A 186 21.04 -14.16 23.12
N SER A 187 21.18 -15.19 22.27
CA SER A 187 22.50 -15.64 21.81
C SER A 187 23.12 -14.65 20.81
N ARG A 188 24.46 -14.60 20.73
CA ARG A 188 25.14 -13.82 19.68
C ARG A 188 24.77 -14.32 18.26
N GLN A 189 24.39 -15.59 18.11
CA GLN A 189 24.00 -16.15 16.82
C GLN A 189 22.68 -15.55 16.30
N SER A 190 21.67 -15.39 17.18
CA SER A 190 20.41 -14.76 16.77
C SER A 190 20.59 -13.27 16.45
N GLN A 191 21.59 -12.61 17.04
CA GLN A 191 21.93 -11.22 16.72
C GLN A 191 22.45 -11.03 15.31
N PHE A 192 23.21 -11.98 14.74
CA PHE A 192 23.62 -11.88 13.33
C PHE A 192 22.41 -11.87 12.39
N HIS A 193 21.39 -12.68 12.69
CA HIS A 193 20.15 -12.70 11.91
C HIS A 193 19.38 -11.37 12.06
N THR A 194 19.20 -10.88 13.29
CA THR A 194 18.57 -9.58 13.54
C THR A 194 19.32 -8.45 12.83
N MET A 195 20.64 -8.39 12.95
CA MET A 195 21.47 -7.39 12.30
C MET A 195 21.33 -7.40 10.77
N ALA A 196 21.27 -8.58 10.14
CA ALA A 196 21.06 -8.69 8.71
C ALA A 196 19.71 -8.07 8.28
N LEU A 197 18.64 -8.33 9.05
CA LEU A 197 17.32 -7.75 8.79
C LEU A 197 17.30 -6.23 9.02
N VAL A 198 17.90 -5.75 10.12
CA VAL A 198 17.99 -4.31 10.41
C VAL A 198 18.74 -3.58 9.30
N ASN A 199 19.87 -4.12 8.84
CA ASN A 199 20.64 -3.55 7.73
C ASN A 199 19.85 -3.52 6.43
N LEU A 200 19.16 -4.61 6.09
CA LEU A 200 18.32 -4.67 4.90
C LEU A 200 17.20 -3.62 4.97
N SER A 201 16.51 -3.51 6.11
CA SER A 201 15.46 -2.52 6.33
C SER A 201 15.98 -1.08 6.25
N ALA A 202 17.14 -0.77 6.84
CA ALA A 202 17.76 0.54 6.72
C ALA A 202 18.06 0.87 5.25
N LYS A 203 18.61 -0.07 4.48
CA LYS A 203 18.89 0.11 3.04
C LYS A 203 17.62 0.26 2.19
N MET A 204 16.52 -0.40 2.55
CA MET A 204 15.22 -0.19 1.90
C MET A 204 14.66 1.21 2.18
N ILE A 205 14.78 1.70 3.42
CA ILE A 205 14.40 3.07 3.78
C ILE A 205 15.23 4.08 2.98
N GLU A 206 16.56 3.91 2.92
CA GLU A 206 17.45 4.75 2.12
C GLU A 206 17.04 4.77 0.64
N SER A 207 16.80 3.60 0.05
CA SER A 207 16.47 3.47 -1.37
C SER A 207 15.11 4.10 -1.70
N CYS A 208 14.10 3.86 -0.88
CA CYS A 208 12.78 4.48 -1.01
C CYS A 208 12.86 6.01 -0.83
N TYR A 209 13.67 6.49 0.13
CA TYR A 209 13.89 7.91 0.32
C TYR A 209 14.59 8.54 -0.88
N PHE A 210 15.64 7.90 -1.41
CA PHE A 210 16.36 8.33 -2.60
C PHE A 210 15.44 8.44 -3.82
N LEU A 211 14.63 7.41 -4.09
CA LEU A 211 13.72 7.36 -5.24
C LEU A 211 12.63 8.46 -5.19
N ARG A 212 12.11 8.75 -3.99
CA ARG A 212 11.12 9.82 -3.75
C ARG A 212 11.74 11.21 -3.76
N HIS A 213 12.92 11.38 -3.16
CA HIS A 213 13.61 12.67 -3.11
C HIS A 213 13.94 13.20 -4.50
N PHE A 214 14.29 12.32 -5.44
CA PHE A 214 14.61 12.67 -6.83
C PHE A 214 13.53 12.31 -7.83
N GLU A 215 12.26 12.24 -7.42
CA GLU A 215 11.14 11.80 -8.28
C GLU A 215 11.08 12.53 -9.63
N GLN A 216 11.50 13.81 -9.68
CA GLN A 216 11.46 14.66 -10.87
C GLN A 216 12.81 14.81 -11.60
N GLN A 217 13.86 14.07 -11.21
CA GLN A 217 15.18 14.14 -11.85
C GLN A 217 15.50 12.87 -12.66
N TRP A 218 16.53 12.96 -13.51
CA TRP A 218 17.05 11.81 -14.23
C TRP A 218 17.70 10.84 -13.26
N LEU A 219 17.19 9.63 -13.21
CA LEU A 219 17.63 8.60 -12.27
C LEU A 219 17.95 7.31 -13.03
N LEU A 220 19.23 6.98 -13.07
CA LEU A 220 19.74 5.71 -13.57
C LEU A 220 19.74 4.68 -12.44
N ARG A 221 19.05 3.57 -12.67
CA ARG A 221 19.10 2.35 -11.86
C ARG A 221 19.98 1.36 -12.59
N PHE A 222 20.91 0.68 -11.92
CA PHE A 222 21.74 -0.31 -12.58
C PHE A 222 22.26 -1.40 -11.65
N HIS A 223 22.51 -2.58 -12.20
CA HIS A 223 23.10 -3.70 -11.47
C HIS A 223 23.86 -4.63 -12.44
N LEU A 224 24.70 -5.53 -11.93
CA LEU A 224 25.41 -6.54 -12.74
C LEU A 224 24.47 -7.63 -13.31
N GLN A 225 23.27 -7.77 -12.75
CA GLN A 225 22.27 -8.78 -13.11
C GLN A 225 20.96 -8.06 -13.41
N ALA A 226 20.28 -8.42 -14.50
CA ALA A 226 19.07 -7.73 -14.96
C ALA A 226 17.94 -7.82 -13.93
N GLU A 227 17.80 -8.98 -13.29
CA GLU A 227 16.76 -9.32 -12.32
C GLU A 227 16.93 -8.57 -10.99
N SER A 228 18.14 -8.07 -10.74
CA SER A 228 18.46 -7.29 -9.53
C SER A 228 18.26 -5.80 -9.71
N VAL A 229 18.05 -5.31 -10.94
CA VAL A 229 17.62 -3.93 -11.19
C VAL A 229 16.20 -3.80 -10.67
N GLY A 230 15.96 -2.89 -9.72
CA GLY A 230 14.69 -2.80 -9.01
C GLY A 230 14.72 -3.32 -7.57
N LEU A 231 15.78 -4.02 -7.17
CA LEU A 231 15.91 -4.64 -5.84
C LEU A 231 16.90 -3.86 -4.95
N PHE A 232 17.03 -4.28 -3.69
CA PHE A 232 17.78 -3.56 -2.65
C PHE A 232 19.29 -3.37 -2.92
N SER A 233 19.90 -4.20 -3.78
CA SER A 233 21.33 -4.12 -4.13
C SER A 233 21.61 -3.23 -5.34
N GLU A 234 20.58 -2.62 -5.96
CA GLU A 234 20.75 -1.82 -7.16
C GLU A 234 21.55 -0.52 -6.90
N GLY A 235 22.32 -0.11 -7.90
CA GLY A 235 22.92 1.21 -7.96
C GLY A 235 21.89 2.24 -8.38
N LEU A 236 21.70 3.28 -7.56
CA LEU A 236 20.90 4.45 -7.87
C LEU A 236 21.83 5.63 -8.10
N LEU A 237 21.70 6.28 -9.25
CA LEU A 237 22.56 7.39 -9.66
C LEU A 237 21.71 8.46 -10.34
N VAL A 238 21.79 9.69 -9.84
CA VAL A 238 21.02 10.84 -10.34
C VAL A 238 21.96 11.78 -11.05
N PHE A 239 21.51 12.36 -12.15
CA PHE A 239 22.28 13.31 -12.93
C PHE A 239 21.42 14.46 -13.46
N ASP A 240 22.07 15.57 -13.81
CA ASP A 240 21.43 16.74 -14.38
C ASP A 240 21.21 16.62 -15.90
N GLY A 241 20.63 17.65 -16.51
CA GLY A 241 20.38 17.69 -17.96
C GLY A 241 21.64 17.71 -18.83
N ASP A 242 22.81 17.93 -18.23
CA ASP A 242 24.12 17.91 -18.88
C ASP A 242 24.88 16.60 -18.60
N GLY A 243 24.22 15.61 -17.99
CA GLY A 243 24.79 14.29 -17.71
C GLY A 243 25.79 14.26 -16.56
N ARG A 244 25.82 15.27 -15.69
CA ARG A 244 26.70 15.30 -14.51
C ARG A 244 26.01 14.66 -13.32
N ILE A 245 26.75 13.82 -12.60
CA ILE A 245 26.20 13.04 -11.48
C ILE A 245 25.99 13.94 -10.26
N CYS A 246 24.76 14.04 -9.80
CA CYS A 246 24.34 14.87 -8.66
C CYS A 246 24.29 14.07 -7.35
N ALA A 247 23.86 12.81 -7.40
CA ALA A 247 23.73 11.95 -6.24
C ALA A 247 23.93 10.47 -6.60
N ALA A 248 24.34 9.67 -5.63
CA ALA A 248 24.51 8.23 -5.79
C ALA A 248 24.28 7.51 -4.46
N ASN A 249 23.62 6.35 -4.47
CA ASN A 249 23.55 5.48 -3.29
C ASN A 249 24.86 4.70 -3.10
N GLN A 250 25.03 4.04 -1.94
CA GLN A 250 26.25 3.29 -1.67
C GLN A 250 26.45 2.11 -2.63
N SER A 251 25.38 1.44 -3.04
CA SER A 251 25.44 0.34 -4.01
C SER A 251 25.98 0.79 -5.37
N ALA A 252 25.61 1.99 -5.85
CA ALA A 252 26.15 2.55 -7.09
C ALA A 252 27.67 2.79 -6.99
N LEU A 253 28.13 3.34 -5.86
CA LEU A 253 29.56 3.54 -5.61
C LEU A 253 30.34 2.22 -5.60
N ASN A 254 29.78 1.19 -4.96
CA ASN A 254 30.37 -0.15 -4.90
C ASN A 254 30.43 -0.79 -6.29
N LEU A 255 29.34 -0.73 -7.07
CA LEU A 255 29.26 -1.26 -8.43
C LEU A 255 30.25 -0.57 -9.38
N LEU A 256 30.40 0.76 -9.23
CA LEU A 256 31.37 1.56 -9.99
C LEU A 256 32.81 1.44 -9.47
N GLY A 257 33.04 0.78 -8.33
CA GLY A 257 34.36 0.68 -7.70
C GLY A 257 34.99 2.03 -7.38
N SER A 258 34.17 3.04 -7.02
CA SER A 258 34.59 4.42 -6.84
C SER A 258 34.08 5.01 -5.53
N VAL A 259 34.86 5.91 -4.93
CA VAL A 259 34.41 6.68 -3.77
C VAL A 259 33.52 7.85 -4.20
N ARG A 260 32.61 8.28 -3.32
CA ARG A 260 31.61 9.32 -3.59
C ARG A 260 32.20 10.60 -4.21
N GLY A 261 33.29 11.13 -3.64
CA GLY A 261 33.97 12.33 -4.16
C GLY A 261 34.58 12.15 -5.56
N GLY A 262 34.82 10.91 -5.99
CA GLY A 262 35.27 10.58 -7.35
C GLY A 262 34.14 10.51 -8.37
N VAL A 263 32.89 10.36 -7.92
CA VAL A 263 31.70 10.18 -8.76
C VAL A 263 30.90 11.47 -8.90
N LEU A 264 30.66 12.18 -7.79
CA LEU A 264 29.82 13.39 -7.80
C LEU A 264 30.44 14.52 -8.63
N GLY A 265 29.60 15.23 -9.39
CA GLY A 265 29.96 16.32 -10.29
C GLY A 265 30.66 15.90 -11.59
N LYS A 266 31.02 14.61 -11.72
CA LYS A 266 31.65 14.08 -12.93
C LYS A 266 30.59 13.74 -13.98
N PRO A 267 30.95 13.82 -15.27
CA PRO A 267 30.06 13.39 -16.35
C PRO A 267 29.91 11.87 -16.35
N MET A 268 28.72 11.38 -16.69
CA MET A 268 28.40 9.95 -16.73
C MET A 268 29.27 9.14 -17.71
N GLN A 269 29.80 9.76 -18.77
CA GLN A 269 30.71 9.12 -19.74
C GLN A 269 32.02 8.64 -19.11
N ARG A 270 32.39 9.17 -17.94
CA ARG A 270 33.56 8.68 -17.19
C ARG A 270 33.35 7.28 -16.61
N PHE A 271 32.10 6.86 -16.49
CA PHE A 271 31.70 5.60 -15.85
C PHE A 271 31.02 4.64 -16.80
N PHE A 272 30.30 5.15 -17.81
CA PHE A 272 29.55 4.35 -18.77
C PHE A 272 30.00 4.64 -20.21
N ALA A 273 30.16 3.57 -20.99
CA ALA A 273 30.46 3.63 -22.42
C ALA A 273 29.16 3.86 -23.21
N CYS A 274 28.56 5.04 -23.03
CA CYS A 274 27.40 5.50 -23.80
C CYS A 274 27.46 7.01 -24.03
N SER A 275 26.93 7.46 -25.16
CA SER A 275 26.75 8.89 -25.42
C SER A 275 25.58 9.46 -24.61
N HIS A 276 25.55 10.79 -24.44
CA HIS A 276 24.41 11.48 -23.81
C HIS A 276 23.10 11.13 -24.52
N ASP A 277 23.08 11.24 -25.85
CA ASP A 277 21.87 11.03 -26.65
C ASP A 277 21.37 9.58 -26.57
N GLU A 278 22.26 8.59 -26.60
CA GLU A 278 21.88 7.19 -26.44
C GLU A 278 21.25 6.91 -25.07
N LEU A 279 21.78 7.53 -24.02
CA LEU A 279 21.24 7.36 -22.68
C LEU A 279 19.86 8.02 -22.56
N PHE A 280 19.72 9.28 -22.99
CA PHE A 280 18.45 10.02 -22.91
C PHE A 280 17.36 9.43 -23.81
N ASN A 281 17.71 8.90 -24.99
CA ASN A 281 16.76 8.20 -25.87
C ASN A 281 16.18 6.92 -25.26
N ARG A 282 16.85 6.35 -24.24
CA ARG A 282 16.36 5.18 -23.50
C ARG A 282 15.62 5.54 -22.21
N ALA A 283 15.45 6.82 -21.94
CA ALA A 283 14.70 7.27 -20.78
C ALA A 283 13.21 7.00 -20.93
N MET A 284 12.62 6.45 -19.88
CA MET A 284 11.18 6.24 -19.78
C MET A 284 10.65 6.93 -18.54
N PRO A 285 9.42 7.46 -18.53
CA PRO A 285 8.86 8.15 -17.36
C PRO A 285 8.87 7.31 -16.07
N ALA A 286 8.81 5.98 -16.18
CA ALA A 286 8.82 5.05 -15.06
C ALA A 286 10.14 4.27 -14.89
N GLY A 287 11.07 4.33 -15.85
CA GLY A 287 12.26 3.46 -15.85
C GLY A 287 11.93 1.97 -15.77
N SER A 288 11.01 1.46 -16.61
CA SER A 288 10.60 0.05 -16.59
C SER A 288 11.41 -0.86 -17.51
N THR A 289 12.00 -0.33 -18.58
CA THR A 289 12.82 -1.13 -19.50
C THR A 289 14.25 -1.24 -19.00
N VAL A 290 14.71 -2.47 -18.79
CA VAL A 290 16.10 -2.78 -18.45
C VAL A 290 16.86 -3.14 -19.72
N TRP A 291 18.03 -2.56 -19.93
CA TRP A 291 18.89 -2.86 -21.08
C TRP A 291 20.36 -3.06 -20.66
N PRO A 292 21.16 -3.78 -21.45
CA PRO A 292 22.59 -3.90 -21.20
C PRO A 292 23.31 -2.58 -21.48
N LEU A 293 24.01 -2.06 -20.49
CA LEU A 293 24.86 -0.88 -20.54
C LEU A 293 26.28 -1.29 -20.18
N GLN A 294 27.27 -0.83 -20.94
CA GLN A 294 28.66 -1.13 -20.64
C GLN A 294 29.26 -0.01 -19.78
N THR A 295 29.97 -0.38 -18.73
CA THR A 295 30.81 0.55 -17.97
C THR A 295 32.12 0.82 -18.72
N LEU A 296 32.79 1.93 -18.44
CA LEU A 296 33.99 2.34 -19.19
C LEU A 296 35.16 1.36 -19.01
N ASP A 297 35.19 0.60 -17.91
CA ASP A 297 36.18 -0.46 -17.68
C ASP A 297 35.83 -1.80 -18.37
N GLY A 298 34.78 -1.80 -19.19
CA GLY A 298 34.37 -2.93 -20.02
C GLY A 298 33.37 -3.88 -19.35
N ARG A 299 33.03 -3.70 -18.07
CA ARG A 299 32.03 -4.56 -17.39
C ARG A 299 30.63 -4.28 -17.92
N GLN A 300 29.87 -5.34 -18.18
CA GLN A 300 28.46 -5.25 -18.55
C GLN A 300 27.61 -5.09 -17.29
N VAL A 301 26.78 -4.05 -17.27
CA VAL A 301 25.71 -3.86 -16.30
C VAL A 301 24.37 -3.83 -17.04
N PHE A 302 23.29 -4.01 -16.31
CA PHE A 302 21.93 -3.80 -16.78
C PHE A 302 21.41 -2.53 -16.14
N ALA A 303 20.82 -1.66 -16.92
CA ALA A 303 20.40 -0.35 -16.48
C ALA A 303 18.97 -0.03 -16.91
N SER A 304 18.33 0.83 -16.14
CA SER A 304 17.05 1.46 -16.45
C SER A 304 17.14 2.95 -16.12
N LEU A 305 16.63 3.81 -17.01
CA LEU A 305 16.62 5.26 -16.80
C LEU A 305 15.19 5.76 -16.63
N ARG A 306 14.94 6.37 -15.47
CA ARG A 306 13.79 7.20 -15.22
C ARG A 306 14.09 8.64 -15.61
N GLY A 307 13.24 9.25 -16.42
CA GLY A 307 13.29 10.68 -16.72
C GLY A 307 12.20 11.11 -17.69
N GLN A 308 11.87 12.41 -17.69
CA GLN A 308 11.03 12.99 -18.74
C GLN A 308 11.92 13.27 -19.95
N ALA A 309 11.73 12.50 -21.04
CA ALA A 309 12.34 12.82 -22.32
C ALA A 309 12.18 14.33 -22.59
N ARG A 310 13.29 15.06 -22.76
CA ARG A 310 13.23 16.43 -23.29
C ARG A 310 12.38 16.35 -24.55
N THR A 311 11.27 17.08 -24.60
CA THR A 311 10.56 17.32 -25.84
C THR A 311 11.61 17.86 -26.82
N PRO A 312 11.98 17.11 -27.88
CA PRO A 312 12.92 17.65 -28.84
C PRO A 312 12.18 18.79 -29.50
N VAL A 313 12.63 20.03 -29.27
CA VAL A 313 12.26 21.15 -30.12
C VAL A 313 13.03 20.94 -31.42
N TRP A 314 12.50 20.06 -32.28
CA TRP A 314 12.98 19.92 -33.64
C TRP A 314 12.01 20.62 -34.58
N SER A 315 12.38 21.85 -34.92
CA SER A 315 12.01 22.50 -36.16
C SER A 315 12.81 21.87 -37.30
N VAL A 316 12.20 20.96 -38.07
CA VAL A 316 12.70 20.54 -39.40
C VAL A 316 11.52 20.29 -40.35
N PRO A 317 11.64 20.64 -41.65
CA PRO A 317 10.52 20.79 -42.58
C PRO A 317 9.87 19.48 -43.04
N THR A 318 8.59 19.64 -43.37
CA THR A 318 7.68 18.81 -44.18
C THR A 318 8.35 17.71 -45.01
N ALA A 319 8.26 16.47 -44.52
CA ALA A 319 8.15 15.29 -45.37
C ALA A 319 7.14 14.34 -44.73
N TYR A 320 6.12 14.00 -45.51
CA TYR A 320 4.92 13.24 -45.15
C TYR A 320 5.22 12.02 -44.26
N ARG A 321 4.92 12.14 -42.96
CA ARG A 321 4.62 11.00 -42.10
C ARG A 321 3.11 10.82 -42.12
N GLN A 322 2.64 9.71 -42.69
CA GLN A 322 1.25 9.34 -42.54
C GLN A 322 0.90 9.27 -41.05
N PRO A 323 -0.26 9.79 -40.64
CA PRO A 323 -0.64 9.80 -39.24
C PRO A 323 -0.85 8.36 -38.77
N VAL A 324 -0.08 7.93 -37.78
CA VAL A 324 -0.54 6.87 -36.89
C VAL A 324 -1.78 7.44 -36.21
N ARG A 325 -2.95 6.89 -36.54
CA ARG A 325 -4.21 7.20 -35.85
C ARG A 325 -3.96 7.05 -34.35
N GLU A 326 -4.06 8.13 -33.60
CA GLU A 326 -4.22 8.05 -32.15
C GLU A 326 -5.46 7.19 -31.90
N VAL A 327 -5.26 6.01 -31.31
CA VAL A 327 -6.38 5.19 -30.85
C VAL A 327 -6.93 5.95 -29.64
N GLU A 328 -8.06 6.63 -29.82
CA GLU A 328 -8.78 7.24 -28.70
C GLU A 328 -8.97 6.18 -27.60
N PRO A 329 -8.74 6.52 -26.32
CA PRO A 329 -8.90 5.56 -25.23
C PRO A 329 -10.29 4.93 -25.31
N ALA A 330 -10.37 3.60 -25.25
CA ALA A 330 -11.61 2.84 -25.42
C ALA A 330 -12.66 3.07 -24.31
N ILE A 331 -12.38 3.93 -23.33
CA ILE A 331 -13.21 4.19 -22.15
C ILE A 331 -13.10 5.65 -21.68
N CYS A 332 -14.22 6.23 -21.24
CA CYS A 332 -14.24 7.52 -20.56
C CYS A 332 -13.81 7.37 -19.10
N LEU A 333 -12.63 7.91 -18.77
CA LEU A 333 -12.04 7.91 -17.43
C LEU A 333 -11.99 9.34 -16.87
N LEU A 334 -13.12 10.05 -16.80
CA LEU A 334 -13.16 11.42 -16.25
C LEU A 334 -13.69 11.46 -14.81
N ASP A 335 -14.30 10.37 -14.36
CA ASP A 335 -14.65 10.19 -12.96
C ASP A 335 -13.38 10.00 -12.09
N PRO A 336 -13.16 10.83 -11.05
CA PRO A 336 -11.96 10.75 -10.21
C PRO A 336 -11.78 9.41 -9.48
N ALA A 337 -12.87 8.77 -9.04
CA ALA A 337 -12.81 7.49 -8.37
C ALA A 337 -12.37 6.39 -9.35
N LEU A 338 -12.97 6.38 -10.54
CA LEU A 338 -12.59 5.45 -11.60
C LEU A 338 -11.17 5.68 -12.11
N GLN A 339 -10.70 6.93 -12.17
CA GLN A 339 -9.30 7.24 -12.50
C GLN A 339 -8.33 6.70 -11.45
N ASN A 340 -8.64 6.87 -10.17
CA ASN A 340 -7.79 6.37 -9.09
C ASN A 340 -7.72 4.84 -9.13
N ASP A 341 -8.85 4.18 -9.30
CA ASP A 341 -8.90 2.73 -9.42
C ASP A 341 -8.22 2.22 -10.68
N PHE A 342 -8.35 2.92 -11.81
CA PHE A 342 -7.58 2.62 -13.02
C PHE A 342 -6.07 2.68 -12.78
N ARG A 343 -5.56 3.75 -12.12
CA ARG A 343 -4.14 3.87 -11.78
C ARG A 343 -3.67 2.80 -10.80
N ARG A 344 -4.53 2.37 -9.87
CA ARG A 344 -4.25 1.24 -8.97
C ARG A 344 -4.19 -0.09 -9.74
N CYS A 345 -5.17 -0.34 -10.60
CA CYS A 345 -5.23 -1.51 -11.47
C CYS A 345 -3.98 -1.64 -12.32
N VAL A 346 -3.57 -0.58 -13.04
CA VAL A 346 -2.36 -0.65 -13.89
C VAL A 346 -1.11 -1.00 -13.04
N ARG A 347 -0.91 -0.36 -11.88
CA ARG A 347 0.25 -0.64 -11.02
C ARG A 347 0.27 -2.08 -10.49
N VAL A 348 -0.90 -2.62 -10.13
CA VAL A 348 -1.05 -3.98 -9.58
C VAL A 348 -0.94 -5.02 -10.69
N PHE A 349 -1.55 -4.74 -11.85
CA PHE A 349 -1.46 -5.55 -13.05
C PHE A 349 -0.02 -5.74 -13.53
N GLU A 350 0.83 -4.71 -13.40
CA GLU A 350 2.26 -4.84 -13.73
C GLU A 350 3.05 -5.79 -12.82
N ARG A 351 2.56 -6.03 -11.61
CA ARG A 351 3.21 -6.90 -10.63
C ARG A 351 2.67 -8.34 -10.67
N ASP A 352 1.99 -8.71 -11.75
CA ASP A 352 1.42 -10.05 -11.95
C ASP A 352 0.38 -10.44 -10.88
N VAL A 353 -0.28 -9.44 -10.30
CA VAL A 353 -1.36 -9.64 -9.32
C VAL A 353 -2.70 -9.71 -10.05
N PRO A 354 -3.54 -10.74 -9.81
CA PRO A 354 -4.85 -10.88 -10.42
C PRO A 354 -5.79 -9.72 -10.08
N LEU A 355 -6.54 -9.26 -11.09
CA LEU A 355 -7.55 -8.23 -10.92
C LEU A 355 -8.96 -8.84 -10.90
N LEU A 356 -9.78 -8.44 -9.93
CA LEU A 356 -11.20 -8.80 -9.86
C LEU A 356 -12.07 -7.55 -10.07
N LEU A 357 -12.72 -7.47 -11.23
CA LEU A 357 -13.62 -6.39 -11.61
C LEU A 357 -15.06 -6.75 -11.23
N ARG A 358 -15.63 -6.01 -10.27
CA ARG A 358 -17.04 -6.11 -9.91
C ARG A 358 -17.85 -5.00 -10.54
N GLY A 359 -19.11 -5.26 -10.83
CA GLY A 359 -20.04 -4.23 -11.27
C GLY A 359 -21.22 -4.83 -12.02
N GLU A 360 -22.31 -4.06 -12.08
CA GLU A 360 -23.53 -4.44 -12.76
C GLU A 360 -23.29 -4.83 -14.23
N THR A 361 -24.18 -5.64 -14.79
CA THR A 361 -24.13 -6.01 -16.19
C THR A 361 -24.18 -4.76 -17.08
N GLY A 362 -23.24 -4.66 -18.02
CA GLY A 362 -23.19 -3.54 -18.96
C GLY A 362 -22.55 -2.25 -18.44
N CYS A 363 -21.86 -2.24 -17.28
CA CYS A 363 -21.10 -1.07 -16.80
C CYS A 363 -19.76 -0.82 -17.51
N GLY A 364 -19.31 -1.76 -18.36
CA GLY A 364 -18.08 -1.62 -19.16
C GLY A 364 -16.84 -2.34 -18.60
N LYS A 365 -17.02 -3.44 -17.83
CA LYS A 365 -15.92 -4.25 -17.26
C LYS A 365 -14.89 -4.70 -18.30
N GLU A 366 -15.36 -5.18 -19.46
CA GLU A 366 -14.49 -5.59 -20.57
C GLU A 366 -13.67 -4.42 -21.14
N ALA A 367 -14.32 -3.28 -21.40
CA ALA A 367 -13.64 -2.07 -21.87
C ALA A 367 -12.61 -1.55 -20.86
N PHE A 368 -12.91 -1.66 -19.56
CA PHE A 368 -11.98 -1.31 -18.49
C PHE A 368 -10.78 -2.28 -18.45
N ALA A 369 -11.01 -3.59 -18.56
CA ALA A 369 -9.94 -4.59 -18.64
C ALA A 369 -9.05 -4.38 -19.87
N GLN A 370 -9.65 -4.07 -21.02
CA GLN A 370 -8.93 -3.77 -22.25
C GLN A 370 -8.11 -2.48 -22.12
N ALA A 371 -8.66 -1.45 -21.46
CA ALA A 371 -7.92 -0.21 -21.18
C ALA A 371 -6.73 -0.45 -20.24
N VAL A 372 -6.90 -1.30 -19.21
CA VAL A 372 -5.80 -1.71 -18.32
C VAL A 372 -4.73 -2.46 -19.12
N HIS A 373 -5.11 -3.38 -20.00
CA HIS A 373 -4.18 -4.10 -20.88
C HIS A 373 -3.45 -3.15 -21.85
N GLN A 374 -4.14 -2.21 -22.49
CA GLN A 374 -3.54 -1.21 -23.38
C GLN A 374 -2.59 -0.26 -22.66
N ALA A 375 -2.87 0.03 -21.39
CA ALA A 375 -1.99 0.82 -20.53
C ALA A 375 -0.83 0.00 -19.95
N SER A 376 -0.83 -1.32 -20.12
CA SER A 376 0.18 -2.21 -19.54
C SER A 376 1.42 -2.40 -20.43
N GLU A 377 2.49 -2.95 -19.86
CA GLU A 377 3.68 -3.41 -20.59
C GLU A 377 3.35 -4.50 -21.62
N ARG A 378 2.27 -5.25 -21.40
CA ARG A 378 1.77 -6.29 -22.30
C ARG A 378 0.82 -5.76 -23.39
N ARG A 379 0.70 -4.44 -23.61
CA ARG A 379 -0.21 -3.86 -24.62
C ARG A 379 -0.04 -4.38 -26.06
N ASN A 380 1.16 -4.85 -26.40
CA ASN A 380 1.50 -5.40 -27.72
C ASN A 380 1.36 -6.94 -27.78
N LYS A 381 0.95 -7.57 -26.68
CA LYS A 381 0.78 -9.02 -26.50
C LYS A 381 -0.70 -9.39 -26.66
N PRO A 382 -1.05 -10.67 -26.86
CA PRO A 382 -2.45 -11.05 -27.06
C PRO A 382 -3.32 -10.69 -25.85
N PHE A 383 -4.44 -10.01 -26.12
CA PHE A 383 -5.56 -9.89 -25.20
C PHE A 383 -6.65 -10.84 -25.65
N VAL A 384 -6.94 -11.84 -24.83
CA VAL A 384 -7.96 -12.86 -25.12
C VAL A 384 -9.05 -12.72 -24.07
N ALA A 385 -10.29 -12.53 -24.51
CA ALA A 385 -11.45 -12.53 -23.63
C ALA A 385 -12.25 -13.82 -23.82
N ILE A 386 -12.75 -14.37 -22.72
CA ILE A 386 -13.71 -15.47 -22.70
C ILE A 386 -14.84 -15.10 -21.75
N ASN A 387 -16.07 -15.16 -22.24
CA ASN A 387 -17.25 -14.96 -21.41
C ASN A 387 -17.80 -16.33 -20.98
N CYS A 388 -17.67 -16.62 -19.69
CA CYS A 388 -18.03 -17.92 -19.11
C CYS A 388 -19.54 -18.19 -19.13
N ALA A 389 -20.37 -17.15 -19.18
CA ALA A 389 -21.82 -17.29 -19.23
C ALA A 389 -22.36 -17.55 -20.66
N SER A 390 -21.61 -17.15 -21.70
CA SER A 390 -22.06 -17.26 -23.10
C SER A 390 -21.77 -18.61 -23.77
N ILE A 391 -20.87 -19.41 -23.19
CA ILE A 391 -20.43 -20.69 -23.76
C ILE A 391 -21.12 -21.82 -23.00
N PRO A 392 -21.75 -22.80 -23.68
CA PRO A 392 -22.33 -23.96 -23.03
C PRO A 392 -21.31 -24.70 -22.15
N GLU A 393 -21.77 -25.24 -21.01
CA GLU A 393 -20.92 -25.93 -20.03
C GLU A 393 -20.09 -27.07 -20.66
N SER A 394 -20.64 -27.74 -21.67
CA SER A 394 -19.97 -28.83 -22.39
C SER A 394 -18.84 -28.38 -23.31
N LEU A 395 -18.79 -27.10 -23.69
CA LEU A 395 -17.82 -26.55 -24.64
C LEU A 395 -16.82 -25.58 -24.01
N ILE A 396 -17.14 -25.00 -22.85
CA ILE A 396 -16.23 -24.06 -22.20
C ILE A 396 -14.91 -24.73 -21.75
N GLU A 397 -14.92 -26.03 -21.45
CA GLU A 397 -13.71 -26.79 -21.16
C GLU A 397 -12.77 -26.87 -22.38
N SER A 398 -13.30 -27.21 -23.55
CA SER A 398 -12.51 -27.32 -24.78
C SER A 398 -12.05 -25.96 -25.32
N GLU A 399 -12.86 -24.91 -25.16
CA GLU A 399 -12.48 -23.54 -25.49
C GLU A 399 -11.35 -23.02 -24.57
N LEU A 400 -11.48 -23.20 -23.25
CA LEU A 400 -10.53 -22.64 -22.29
C LEU A 400 -9.17 -23.35 -22.30
N PHE A 401 -9.18 -24.68 -22.25
CA PHE A 401 -7.97 -25.51 -22.11
C PHE A 401 -7.44 -26.07 -23.44
N GLY A 402 -8.29 -26.17 -24.46
CA GLY A 402 -7.95 -26.82 -25.73
C GLY A 402 -7.96 -28.34 -25.63
N TYR A 403 -7.79 -29.01 -26.77
CA TYR A 403 -7.78 -30.47 -26.85
C TYR A 403 -6.86 -30.98 -27.97
N ARG A 404 -6.33 -32.19 -27.78
CA ARG A 404 -5.54 -32.89 -28.80
C ARG A 404 -6.46 -33.60 -29.79
N GLY A 405 -6.06 -33.69 -31.06
CA GLY A 405 -6.81 -34.44 -32.06
C GLY A 405 -7.09 -35.89 -31.61
N GLY A 406 -8.36 -36.30 -31.65
CA GLY A 406 -8.81 -37.63 -31.24
C GLY A 406 -9.10 -37.80 -29.74
N SER A 407 -9.14 -36.72 -28.95
CA SER A 407 -9.37 -36.76 -27.49
C SER A 407 -10.78 -37.20 -27.07
N PHE A 408 -11.81 -36.98 -27.90
CA PHE A 408 -13.20 -37.40 -27.67
C PHE A 408 -13.97 -37.48 -28.99
N THR A 409 -15.16 -38.09 -28.97
CA THR A 409 -16.04 -38.21 -30.12
C THR A 409 -16.50 -36.83 -30.62
N GLY A 410 -16.07 -36.41 -31.81
CA GLY A 410 -16.34 -35.07 -32.36
C GLY A 410 -15.15 -34.10 -32.33
N ALA A 411 -14.02 -34.51 -31.73
CA ALA A 411 -12.79 -33.72 -31.77
C ALA A 411 -12.23 -33.62 -33.20
N ARG A 412 -11.88 -32.41 -33.63
CA ARG A 412 -11.18 -32.18 -34.92
C ARG A 412 -9.86 -32.96 -34.94
N LYS A 413 -9.51 -33.55 -36.11
CA LYS A 413 -8.27 -34.32 -36.28
C LYS A 413 -7.00 -33.53 -35.94
N GLU A 414 -7.03 -32.21 -36.14
CA GLU A 414 -5.90 -31.30 -35.89
C GLU A 414 -5.81 -30.82 -34.44
N GLY A 415 -6.81 -31.10 -33.59
CA GLY A 415 -6.92 -30.54 -32.24
C GLY A 415 -7.36 -29.06 -32.24
N MET A 416 -7.37 -28.45 -31.06
CA MET A 416 -7.70 -27.04 -30.85
C MET A 416 -6.82 -26.46 -29.75
N ARG A 417 -6.19 -25.30 -30.00
CA ARG A 417 -5.46 -24.55 -28.98
C ARG A 417 -6.45 -23.81 -28.08
N GLY A 418 -6.37 -24.02 -26.77
CA GLY A 418 -7.23 -23.34 -25.79
C GLY A 418 -6.93 -21.84 -25.67
N LYS A 419 -7.90 -21.08 -25.15
CA LYS A 419 -7.79 -19.64 -24.92
C LYS A 419 -6.63 -19.27 -23.99
N LEU A 420 -6.33 -20.11 -22.99
CA LEU A 420 -5.15 -19.93 -22.13
C LEU A 420 -3.84 -19.94 -22.94
N LEU A 421 -3.67 -20.90 -23.86
CA LEU A 421 -2.50 -20.97 -24.75
C LEU A 421 -2.48 -19.89 -25.83
N GLN A 422 -3.65 -19.36 -26.22
CA GLN A 422 -3.74 -18.22 -27.15
C GLN A 422 -3.35 -16.91 -26.46
N ALA A 423 -3.57 -16.80 -25.14
CA ALA A 423 -3.24 -15.64 -24.33
C ALA A 423 -1.79 -15.63 -23.82
N ASP A 424 -0.98 -16.63 -24.19
CA ASP A 424 0.39 -16.80 -23.69
C ASP A 424 1.27 -15.56 -23.95
N GLY A 425 2.00 -15.15 -22.91
CA GLY A 425 2.76 -13.90 -22.84
C GLY A 425 1.91 -12.63 -22.76
N GLY A 426 0.58 -12.75 -22.68
CA GLY A 426 -0.39 -11.67 -22.76
C GLY A 426 -1.35 -11.60 -21.57
N THR A 427 -2.64 -11.44 -21.85
CA THR A 427 -3.70 -11.24 -20.86
C THR A 427 -4.94 -12.04 -21.21
N LEU A 428 -5.48 -12.76 -20.24
CA LEU A 428 -6.77 -13.45 -20.34
C LEU A 428 -7.79 -12.74 -19.45
N LEU A 429 -8.88 -12.27 -20.08
CA LEU A 429 -10.08 -11.79 -19.40
C LEU A 429 -11.06 -12.94 -19.24
N LEU A 430 -11.37 -13.28 -17.99
CA LEU A 430 -12.42 -14.20 -17.58
C LEU A 430 -13.68 -13.39 -17.23
N ASP A 431 -14.52 -13.13 -18.23
CA ASP A 431 -15.77 -12.39 -18.03
C ASP A 431 -16.88 -13.32 -17.49
N GLU A 432 -17.63 -12.81 -16.54
CA GLU A 432 -18.61 -13.53 -15.74
C GLU A 432 -18.07 -14.81 -15.08
N ILE A 433 -16.88 -14.71 -14.44
CA ILE A 433 -16.21 -15.84 -13.75
C ILE A 433 -17.08 -16.52 -12.70
N GLY A 434 -18.03 -15.78 -12.10
CA GLY A 434 -18.98 -16.35 -11.16
C GLY A 434 -19.79 -17.49 -11.77
N ASP A 435 -20.08 -17.45 -13.08
CA ASP A 435 -20.87 -18.45 -13.80
C ASP A 435 -20.04 -19.63 -14.33
N MET A 436 -18.77 -19.74 -13.94
CA MET A 436 -17.94 -20.90 -14.29
C MET A 436 -18.36 -22.17 -13.52
N PRO A 437 -18.57 -23.31 -14.20
CA PRO A 437 -18.87 -24.58 -13.55
C PRO A 437 -17.79 -25.03 -12.55
N LEU A 438 -18.21 -25.62 -11.43
CA LEU A 438 -17.32 -26.01 -10.31
C LEU A 438 -16.17 -26.96 -10.72
N ALA A 439 -16.45 -27.85 -11.69
CA ALA A 439 -15.45 -28.78 -12.22
C ALA A 439 -14.28 -28.04 -12.90
N LEU A 440 -14.56 -26.93 -13.59
CA LEU A 440 -13.55 -26.14 -14.31
C LEU A 440 -12.79 -25.20 -13.38
N GLN A 441 -13.41 -24.73 -12.30
CA GLN A 441 -12.76 -23.92 -11.27
C GLN A 441 -11.53 -24.65 -10.69
N THR A 442 -11.63 -25.97 -10.47
CA THR A 442 -10.53 -26.79 -9.95
C THR A 442 -9.35 -26.86 -10.94
N ARG A 443 -9.62 -26.94 -12.24
CA ARG A 443 -8.58 -26.96 -13.26
C ARG A 443 -7.96 -25.59 -13.46
N LEU A 444 -8.77 -24.53 -13.47
CA LEU A 444 -8.29 -23.16 -13.53
C LEU A 444 -7.33 -22.88 -12.37
N LEU A 445 -7.70 -23.28 -11.13
CA LEU A 445 -6.83 -23.14 -9.96
C LEU A 445 -5.44 -23.76 -10.18
N ARG A 446 -5.38 -24.99 -10.73
CA ARG A 446 -4.09 -25.64 -11.05
C ARG A 446 -3.28 -24.84 -12.06
N VAL A 447 -3.92 -24.28 -13.09
CA VAL A 447 -3.23 -23.42 -14.08
C VAL A 447 -2.66 -22.18 -13.40
N LEU A 448 -3.41 -21.56 -12.47
CA LEU A 448 -2.96 -20.38 -11.73
C LEU A 448 -1.79 -20.68 -10.78
N GLU A 449 -1.76 -21.88 -10.20
CA GLU A 449 -0.72 -22.32 -9.26
C GLU A 449 0.55 -22.80 -9.96
N GLU A 450 0.41 -23.69 -10.94
CA GLU A 450 1.52 -24.37 -11.60
C GLU A 450 2.08 -23.60 -12.80
N ARG A 451 1.35 -22.58 -13.30
CA ARG A 451 1.62 -21.87 -14.57
C ARG A 451 1.76 -22.83 -15.76
N GLN A 452 0.98 -23.91 -15.73
CA GLN A 452 0.93 -24.92 -16.78
C GLN A 452 -0.52 -25.23 -17.11
N VAL A 453 -0.79 -25.42 -18.40
CA VAL A 453 -2.09 -25.82 -18.92
C VAL A 453 -2.00 -27.19 -19.56
N VAL A 454 -2.93 -28.07 -19.22
CA VAL A 454 -3.03 -29.43 -19.77
C VAL A 454 -4.24 -29.47 -20.71
N PRO A 455 -4.04 -29.52 -22.03
CA PRO A 455 -5.14 -29.72 -22.97
C PRO A 455 -5.81 -31.08 -22.74
N ILE A 456 -7.09 -31.20 -23.11
CA ILE A 456 -7.82 -32.47 -23.00
C ILE A 456 -7.12 -33.53 -23.86
N GLY A 457 -6.62 -34.59 -23.22
CA GLY A 457 -5.86 -35.67 -23.87
C GLY A 457 -4.47 -35.24 -24.38
N GLY A 458 -3.93 -34.13 -23.87
CA GLY A 458 -2.60 -33.61 -24.20
C GLY A 458 -1.64 -33.63 -23.01
N GLU A 459 -0.39 -33.23 -23.27
CA GLU A 459 0.66 -33.09 -22.26
C GLU A 459 0.67 -31.67 -21.66
N PRO A 460 1.19 -31.48 -20.44
CA PRO A 460 1.33 -30.17 -19.81
C PRO A 460 2.18 -29.19 -20.63
N GLN A 461 1.71 -27.95 -20.75
CA GLN A 461 2.39 -26.85 -21.46
C GLN A 461 2.51 -25.62 -20.54
N ALA A 462 3.70 -25.07 -20.41
CA ALA A 462 3.91 -23.84 -19.64
C ALA A 462 3.20 -22.65 -20.30
N VAL A 463 2.61 -21.78 -19.49
CA VAL A 463 1.82 -20.63 -19.95
C VAL A 463 2.06 -19.43 -19.03
N ASP A 464 2.37 -18.28 -19.61
CA ASP A 464 2.56 -17.01 -18.88
C ASP A 464 1.42 -16.04 -19.21
N VAL A 465 0.36 -16.05 -18.40
CA VAL A 465 -0.85 -15.27 -18.66
C VAL A 465 -1.22 -14.47 -17.43
N ARG A 466 -1.42 -13.16 -17.61
CA ARG A 466 -2.03 -12.30 -16.59
C ARG A 466 -3.54 -12.45 -16.63
N ILE A 467 -4.14 -12.59 -15.46
CA ILE A 467 -5.57 -12.87 -15.32
C ILE A 467 -6.30 -11.61 -14.87
N VAL A 468 -7.34 -11.27 -15.63
CA VAL A 468 -8.36 -10.30 -15.22
C VAL A 468 -9.67 -11.06 -15.13
N SER A 469 -10.31 -11.05 -13.97
CA SER A 469 -11.60 -11.67 -13.74
C SER A 469 -12.67 -10.59 -13.63
N ALA A 470 -13.84 -10.80 -14.21
CA ALA A 470 -14.97 -9.88 -14.10
C ALA A 470 -16.24 -10.62 -13.69
N THR A 471 -17.07 -10.00 -12.85
CA THR A 471 -18.37 -10.58 -12.47
C THR A 471 -19.37 -9.52 -12.00
N HIS A 472 -20.66 -9.77 -12.21
CA HIS A 472 -21.75 -9.00 -11.58
C HIS A 472 -22.26 -9.61 -10.27
N ARG A 473 -21.87 -10.84 -9.93
CA ARG A 473 -22.36 -11.56 -8.75
C ARG A 473 -21.43 -11.34 -7.56
N ASP A 474 -21.96 -11.55 -6.36
CA ASP A 474 -21.12 -11.61 -5.16
C ASP A 474 -20.47 -13.00 -5.06
N LEU A 475 -19.14 -13.05 -5.20
CA LEU A 475 -18.42 -14.32 -5.14
C LEU A 475 -18.39 -14.92 -3.74
N LEU A 476 -18.41 -14.10 -2.67
CA LEU A 476 -18.42 -14.59 -1.30
C LEU A 476 -19.73 -15.34 -1.01
N GLU A 477 -20.86 -14.78 -1.42
CA GLU A 477 -22.17 -15.44 -1.29
C GLU A 477 -22.19 -16.77 -2.06
N ARG A 478 -21.58 -16.81 -3.26
CA ARG A 478 -21.49 -18.05 -4.04
C ARG A 478 -20.59 -19.11 -3.43
N VAL A 479 -19.55 -18.69 -2.68
CA VAL A 479 -18.70 -19.58 -1.89
C VAL A 479 -19.50 -20.19 -0.74
N GLU A 480 -20.27 -19.37 -0.02
CA GLU A 480 -21.17 -19.85 1.06
C GLU A 480 -22.21 -20.84 0.54
N GLN A 481 -22.73 -20.63 -0.68
CA GLN A 481 -23.66 -21.52 -1.36
C GLN A 481 -23.00 -22.78 -1.98
N GLY A 482 -21.67 -22.92 -1.90
CA GLY A 482 -20.92 -24.04 -2.47
C GLY A 482 -20.88 -24.06 -4.02
N SER A 483 -21.31 -22.98 -4.68
CA SER A 483 -21.30 -22.86 -6.14
C SER A 483 -19.99 -22.26 -6.70
N PHE A 484 -19.14 -21.74 -5.82
CA PHE A 484 -17.80 -21.25 -6.13
C PHE A 484 -16.81 -21.73 -5.09
N ARG A 485 -15.58 -22.09 -5.49
CA ARG A 485 -14.57 -22.57 -4.55
C ARG A 485 -13.88 -21.41 -3.84
N GLU A 486 -13.71 -21.57 -2.53
CA GLU A 486 -13.04 -20.59 -1.67
C GLU A 486 -11.56 -20.38 -2.06
N ASP A 487 -10.85 -21.47 -2.40
CA ASP A 487 -9.44 -21.43 -2.80
C ASP A 487 -9.21 -20.61 -4.08
N LEU A 488 -10.06 -20.81 -5.09
CA LEU A 488 -10.04 -20.03 -6.33
C LEU A 488 -10.39 -18.56 -6.07
N TYR A 489 -11.34 -18.27 -5.17
CA TYR A 489 -11.71 -16.90 -4.83
C TYR A 489 -10.52 -16.12 -4.29
N TYR A 490 -9.80 -16.65 -3.30
CA TYR A 490 -8.62 -15.97 -2.75
C TYR A 490 -7.48 -15.84 -3.75
N ARG A 491 -7.34 -16.78 -4.69
CA ARG A 491 -6.33 -16.70 -5.76
C ARG A 491 -6.66 -15.62 -6.79
N LEU A 492 -7.94 -15.41 -7.09
CA LEU A 492 -8.39 -14.40 -8.04
C LEU A 492 -8.54 -13.01 -7.41
N ASN A 493 -8.79 -12.91 -6.10
CA ASN A 493 -8.97 -11.65 -5.40
C ASN A 493 -7.63 -11.03 -4.97
N GLY A 494 -6.82 -10.62 -5.95
CA GLY A 494 -5.60 -9.85 -5.70
C GLY A 494 -5.89 -8.37 -5.43
N LEU A 495 -6.56 -7.73 -6.39
CA LEU A 495 -7.15 -6.39 -6.22
C LEU A 495 -8.58 -6.39 -6.75
N GLU A 496 -9.52 -6.10 -5.85
CA GLU A 496 -10.93 -5.91 -6.19
C GLU A 496 -11.20 -4.45 -6.55
N VAL A 497 -11.85 -4.24 -7.70
CA VAL A 497 -12.33 -2.92 -8.14
C VAL A 497 -13.79 -3.00 -8.53
N ALA A 498 -14.61 -2.18 -7.87
CA ALA A 498 -16.03 -2.06 -8.17
C ALA A 498 -16.26 -0.91 -9.17
N LEU A 499 -16.67 -1.24 -10.39
CA LEU A 499 -17.07 -0.26 -11.38
C LEU A 499 -18.48 0.27 -11.02
N PRO A 500 -18.64 1.60 -10.83
CA PRO A 500 -19.92 2.19 -10.49
C PRO A 500 -20.92 2.05 -11.66
N ALA A 501 -22.21 1.93 -11.32
CA ALA A 501 -23.29 2.03 -12.29
C ALA A 501 -23.32 3.45 -12.90
N VAL A 502 -23.87 3.60 -14.10
CA VAL A 502 -23.89 4.90 -14.82
C VAL A 502 -24.60 5.99 -14.03
N ARG A 503 -25.59 5.64 -13.21
CA ARG A 503 -26.32 6.55 -12.32
C ARG A 503 -25.47 7.14 -11.19
N ASP A 504 -24.41 6.45 -10.77
CA ASP A 504 -23.56 6.85 -9.64
C ASP A 504 -22.29 7.60 -10.11
N ARG A 505 -22.10 7.75 -11.44
CA ARG A 505 -20.91 8.37 -12.03
C ARG A 505 -21.03 9.88 -12.08
N SER A 506 -19.98 10.57 -11.62
CA SER A 506 -19.87 12.03 -11.70
C SER A 506 -19.62 12.54 -13.13
N ASP A 507 -19.04 11.69 -13.99
CA ASP A 507 -18.68 12.00 -15.38
C ASP A 507 -19.75 11.59 -16.41
N LYS A 508 -21.00 11.36 -15.97
CA LYS A 508 -22.10 10.86 -16.83
C LYS A 508 -22.32 11.72 -18.09
N ALA A 509 -22.22 13.05 -17.98
CA ALA A 509 -22.41 13.95 -19.11
C ALA A 509 -21.29 13.84 -20.16
N GLN A 510 -20.07 13.59 -19.71
CA GLN A 510 -18.90 13.40 -20.54
C GLN A 510 -18.91 12.01 -21.17
N LEU A 511 -19.33 10.99 -20.42
CA LEU A 511 -19.56 9.63 -20.93
C LEU A 511 -20.59 9.63 -22.06
N LEU A 512 -21.70 10.36 -21.91
CA LEU A 512 -22.71 10.51 -22.95
C LEU A 512 -22.13 11.14 -24.22
N GLY A 513 -21.36 12.22 -24.09
CA GLY A 513 -20.70 12.86 -25.23
C GLY A 513 -19.61 11.99 -25.87
N PHE A 514 -18.91 11.18 -25.09
CA PHE A 514 -17.93 10.21 -25.58
C PHE A 514 -18.61 9.11 -26.41
N LEU A 515 -19.67 8.51 -25.89
CA LEU A 515 -20.41 7.45 -26.59
C LEU A 515 -21.11 7.97 -27.85
N LEU A 516 -21.67 9.18 -27.80
CA LEU A 516 -22.29 9.81 -28.98
C LEU A 516 -21.26 9.97 -30.12
N ARG A 517 -20.06 10.48 -29.81
CA ARG A 517 -18.98 10.62 -30.81
C ARG A 517 -18.56 9.29 -31.41
N GLN A 518 -18.47 8.23 -30.60
CA GLN A 518 -18.14 6.89 -31.09
C GLN A 518 -19.21 6.33 -32.03
N GLU A 519 -20.50 6.48 -31.68
CA GLU A 519 -21.58 5.96 -32.51
C GLU A 519 -21.85 6.81 -33.75
N ALA A 520 -21.58 8.12 -33.70
CA ALA A 520 -21.73 9.02 -34.84
C ALA A 520 -20.65 8.85 -35.93
N GLN A 521 -19.57 8.07 -35.67
CA GLN A 521 -18.52 7.73 -36.64
C GLN A 521 -17.95 8.92 -37.46
N GLY A 522 -17.91 10.12 -36.87
CA GLY A 522 -17.43 11.35 -37.52
C GLY A 522 -18.52 12.29 -38.06
N GLN A 523 -19.80 11.93 -37.94
CA GLN A 523 -20.91 12.86 -38.13
C GLN A 523 -21.01 13.81 -36.93
N GLN A 524 -21.20 15.11 -37.18
CA GLN A 524 -21.52 16.06 -36.13
C GLN A 524 -23.01 15.92 -35.80
N VAL A 525 -23.31 15.36 -34.63
CA VAL A 525 -24.69 15.21 -34.15
C VAL A 525 -24.84 16.05 -32.89
N ASP A 526 -25.72 17.05 -32.94
CA ASP A 526 -26.04 17.90 -31.80
C ASP A 526 -27.25 17.35 -31.05
N ILE A 527 -27.27 17.46 -29.72
CA ILE A 527 -28.42 17.08 -28.90
C ILE A 527 -29.08 18.36 -28.38
N GLU A 528 -30.38 18.51 -28.61
CA GLU A 528 -31.17 19.59 -28.03
C GLU A 528 -31.00 19.64 -26.49
N PRO A 529 -30.84 20.82 -25.86
CA PRO A 529 -30.63 20.93 -24.41
C PRO A 529 -31.67 20.16 -23.57
N ARG A 530 -32.94 20.15 -24.02
CA ARG A 530 -34.02 19.42 -23.35
C ARG A 530 -33.85 17.91 -23.46
N ALA A 531 -33.51 17.40 -24.64
CA ALA A 531 -33.23 15.98 -24.86
C ALA A 531 -31.99 15.52 -24.08
N ARG A 532 -30.94 16.36 -24.05
CA ARG A 532 -29.73 16.10 -23.29
C ARG A 532 -30.02 15.95 -21.81
N GLN A 533 -30.80 16.86 -21.23
CA GLN A 533 -31.14 16.80 -19.81
C GLN A 533 -31.93 15.51 -19.49
N ALA A 534 -32.89 15.13 -20.33
CA ALA A 534 -33.64 13.89 -20.13
C ALA A 534 -32.75 12.63 -20.15
N LEU A 535 -31.75 12.59 -21.03
CA LEU A 535 -30.76 11.51 -21.05
C LEU A 535 -29.84 11.50 -19.81
N LEU A 536 -29.54 12.68 -19.24
CA LEU A 536 -28.74 12.81 -18.02
C LEU A 536 -29.52 12.42 -16.75
N ASP A 537 -30.82 12.69 -16.71
CA ASP A 537 -31.66 12.40 -15.55
C ASP A 537 -32.08 10.91 -15.50
N PHE A 538 -32.12 10.23 -16.65
CA PHE A 538 -32.52 8.82 -16.71
C PHE A 538 -31.55 7.90 -15.95
N ALA A 539 -32.06 6.92 -15.20
CA ALA A 539 -31.26 6.08 -14.31
C ALA A 539 -30.36 5.03 -15.02
N TRP A 540 -30.65 4.71 -16.29
CA TRP A 540 -29.91 3.70 -17.08
C TRP A 540 -29.75 2.33 -16.39
N PRO A 541 -30.85 1.57 -16.17
CA PRO A 541 -30.79 0.24 -15.56
C PRO A 541 -29.92 -0.77 -16.33
N GLY A 542 -29.78 -0.61 -17.66
CA GLY A 542 -28.85 -1.40 -18.47
C GLY A 542 -27.48 -0.76 -18.69
N ASN A 543 -27.12 0.23 -17.86
CA ASN A 543 -25.84 0.93 -17.83
C ASN A 543 -25.37 1.40 -19.22
N VAL A 544 -24.07 1.29 -19.51
CA VAL A 544 -23.44 1.75 -20.76
C VAL A 544 -24.01 1.01 -21.97
N ARG A 545 -24.37 -0.28 -21.82
CA ARG A 545 -24.95 -1.07 -22.92
C ARG A 545 -26.29 -0.49 -23.38
N GLN A 546 -27.18 -0.16 -22.45
CA GLN A 546 -28.47 0.48 -22.78
C GLN A 546 -28.27 1.88 -23.35
N MET A 547 -27.41 2.70 -22.73
CA MET A 547 -27.11 4.05 -23.20
C MET A 547 -26.57 4.05 -24.64
N ARG A 548 -25.61 3.18 -24.93
CA ARG A 548 -25.04 3.02 -26.27
C ARG A 548 -26.08 2.60 -27.30
N ASN A 549 -26.97 1.68 -26.95
CA ASN A 549 -28.04 1.24 -27.84
C ASN A 549 -29.02 2.37 -28.16
N VAL A 550 -29.43 3.13 -27.14
CA VAL A 550 -30.31 4.30 -27.34
C VAL A 550 -29.62 5.36 -28.20
N LEU A 551 -28.36 5.71 -27.91
CA LEU A 551 -27.62 6.69 -28.72
C LEU A 551 -27.43 6.24 -30.17
N ARG A 552 -27.15 4.96 -30.41
CA ARG A 552 -27.07 4.40 -31.76
C ARG A 552 -28.40 4.54 -32.51
N THR A 553 -29.51 4.22 -31.85
CA THR A 553 -30.85 4.38 -32.44
C THR A 553 -31.14 5.85 -32.76
N LEU A 554 -30.80 6.77 -31.86
CA LEU A 554 -30.99 8.21 -32.08
C LEU A 554 -30.14 8.74 -33.23
N VAL A 555 -28.88 8.33 -33.33
CA VAL A 555 -28.00 8.69 -34.47
C VAL A 555 -28.56 8.12 -35.78
N ALA A 556 -29.14 6.92 -35.77
CA ALA A 556 -29.71 6.30 -36.97
C ALA A 556 -31.06 6.91 -37.42
N LEU A 557 -31.82 7.49 -36.48
CA LEU A 557 -33.11 8.14 -36.75
C LEU A 557 -32.98 9.65 -37.03
N CYS A 558 -31.78 10.20 -36.85
CA CYS A 558 -31.53 11.63 -36.98
C CYS A 558 -31.23 12.00 -38.45
N ASP A 559 -32.23 12.56 -39.14
CA ASP A 559 -32.07 13.01 -40.54
C ASP A 559 -31.34 14.37 -40.66
N ASP A 560 -31.49 15.26 -39.67
CA ASP A 560 -31.02 16.67 -39.71
C ASP A 560 -29.80 16.95 -38.79
N ALA A 561 -29.01 15.94 -38.44
CA ALA A 561 -27.84 16.08 -37.57
C ALA A 561 -28.12 16.70 -36.18
N ARG A 562 -29.39 16.74 -35.75
CA ARG A 562 -29.86 17.19 -34.45
C ARG A 562 -30.85 16.20 -33.84
N ILE A 563 -30.59 15.78 -32.60
CA ILE A 563 -31.49 14.92 -31.81
C ILE A 563 -32.41 15.81 -30.98
N GLU A 564 -33.71 15.74 -31.24
CA GLU A 564 -34.75 16.48 -30.52
C GLU A 564 -35.37 15.64 -29.40
N PHE A 565 -36.09 16.29 -28.49
CA PHE A 565 -36.77 15.58 -27.39
C PHE A 565 -37.82 14.56 -27.88
N ALA A 566 -38.42 14.79 -29.05
CA ALA A 566 -39.42 13.90 -29.64
C ALA A 566 -38.82 12.56 -30.13
N ASP A 567 -37.53 12.53 -30.44
CA ASP A 567 -36.84 11.35 -30.95
C ASP A 567 -36.46 10.37 -29.83
N LEU A 568 -36.51 10.84 -28.57
CA LEU A 568 -36.16 10.03 -27.42
C LEU A 568 -37.18 8.88 -27.23
N PRO A 569 -36.70 7.66 -26.90
CA PRO A 569 -37.58 6.55 -26.58
C PRO A 569 -38.55 6.89 -25.43
N ALA A 570 -39.80 6.42 -25.53
CA ALA A 570 -40.86 6.69 -24.54
C ALA A 570 -40.41 6.43 -23.09
N ILE A 571 -39.61 5.38 -22.85
CA ILE A 571 -39.07 5.04 -21.52
C ILE A 571 -38.20 6.15 -20.90
N VAL A 572 -37.48 6.93 -21.71
CA VAL A 572 -36.66 8.06 -21.26
C VAL A 572 -37.55 9.28 -21.00
N CYS A 573 -38.54 9.50 -21.88
CA CYS A 573 -39.51 10.58 -21.76
C CYS A 573 -40.42 10.44 -20.52
N GLU A 574 -40.88 9.22 -20.22
CA GLU A 574 -41.70 8.91 -19.04
C GLU A 574 -40.93 9.10 -17.74
N GLY A 575 -39.66 8.67 -17.69
CA GLY A 575 -38.77 8.92 -16.55
C GLY A 575 -38.56 10.41 -16.26
N PHE A 576 -38.39 11.22 -17.31
CA PHE A 576 -38.23 12.67 -17.19
C PHE A 576 -39.52 13.39 -16.75
N ALA A 577 -40.69 12.88 -17.12
CA ALA A 577 -41.99 13.46 -16.75
C ALA A 577 -42.40 13.18 -15.29
N LEU A 578 -41.99 12.03 -14.72
CA LEU A 578 -42.29 11.64 -13.34
C LEU A 578 -41.52 12.50 -12.32
N ASP A 579 -40.26 12.84 -12.61
CA ASP A 579 -39.40 13.61 -11.70
C ASP A 579 -39.82 15.09 -11.61
N ARG A 580 -40.28 15.67 -12.74
CA ARG A 580 -40.83 17.04 -12.78
C ARG A 580 -42.20 17.20 -12.14
N ARG A 581 -42.99 16.13 -11.99
CA ARG A 581 -44.25 16.20 -11.21
C ARG A 581 -43.99 16.23 -9.70
N GLN A 582 -42.83 15.77 -9.25
CA GLN A 582 -42.41 15.88 -7.85
C GLN A 582 -41.69 17.22 -7.55
N ALA A 583 -41.11 17.86 -8.57
CA ALA A 583 -40.44 19.15 -8.45
C ALA A 583 -41.28 20.35 -8.99
N SER A 584 -42.14 20.91 -8.11
CA SER A 584 -42.62 22.32 -7.99
C SER A 584 -44.14 22.60 -8.16
N PRO A 585 -44.72 23.66 -7.52
CA PRO A 585 -44.17 24.61 -6.53
C PRO A 585 -45.01 24.82 -5.23
N THR A 586 -44.36 25.50 -4.28
CA THR A 586 -44.84 26.17 -3.06
C THR A 586 -46.19 26.91 -3.22
N PRO A 587 -47.11 26.86 -2.23
CA PRO A 587 -48.38 27.57 -2.31
C PRO A 587 -48.22 29.08 -2.15
N THR A 588 -48.87 29.81 -3.05
CA THR A 588 -49.11 31.25 -3.03
C THR A 588 -49.88 31.67 -1.77
N ALA A 589 -49.49 32.80 -1.19
CA ALA A 589 -50.18 33.40 -0.05
C ALA A 589 -51.61 33.83 -0.42
N PRO A 590 -52.63 33.57 0.42
CA PRO A 590 -53.95 34.14 0.22
C PRO A 590 -54.08 35.50 0.90
N THR A 591 -54.54 36.47 0.11
CA THR A 591 -55.15 37.73 0.52
C THR A 591 -56.40 37.52 1.38
N SER A 592 -56.57 38.43 2.32
CA SER A 592 -57.68 38.66 3.25
C SER A 592 -59.12 38.41 2.75
N GLY A 593 -59.95 37.85 3.64
CA GLY A 593 -61.38 38.21 3.74
C GLY A 593 -62.35 37.09 4.13
N HIS A 594 -62.75 37.06 5.42
CA HIS A 594 -64.02 36.55 6.00
C HIS A 594 -64.41 35.06 5.76
N LEU A 595 -64.65 34.24 6.78
CA LEU A 595 -65.79 34.23 7.73
C LEU A 595 -65.42 33.32 8.93
N LEU A 596 -65.52 33.78 10.18
CA LEU A 596 -66.58 33.41 11.16
C LEU A 596 -66.99 31.92 11.07
N SER A 597 -66.99 31.08 12.09
CA SER A 597 -66.73 31.20 13.52
C SER A 597 -66.99 29.80 14.08
N LEU A 598 -66.08 29.24 14.89
CA LEU A 598 -66.52 28.33 15.94
C LEU A 598 -65.61 28.40 17.18
N TRP A 599 -66.16 28.98 18.26
CA TRP A 599 -65.99 28.64 19.69
C TRP A 599 -64.53 28.43 20.18
N GLY A 600 -63.94 29.26 21.05
CA GLY A 600 -64.48 29.79 22.30
C GLY A 600 -64.00 28.96 23.49
N TRP A 601 -63.19 29.57 24.38
CA TRP A 601 -62.90 29.17 25.76
C TRP A 601 -62.03 27.90 25.92
N LEU A 602 -60.76 28.00 26.32
CA LEU A 602 -60.33 28.29 27.69
C LEU A 602 -59.00 29.08 27.73
N ALA A 603 -59.03 30.12 28.56
CA ALA A 603 -57.93 31.02 28.88
C ALA A 603 -57.03 30.48 30.01
N GLY A 604 -55.85 31.11 30.16
CA GLY A 604 -54.98 31.05 31.34
C GLY A 604 -53.51 30.92 30.98
N ASP A 605 -52.85 31.91 30.38
CA ASP A 605 -52.38 33.21 30.90
C ASP A 605 -51.07 33.17 31.73
N ARG A 606 -50.05 33.84 31.16
CA ARG A 606 -48.93 34.64 31.72
C ARG A 606 -47.61 34.35 30.96
N ALA A 607 -47.23 35.16 29.96
CA ALA A 607 -46.52 36.45 30.08
C ALA A 607 -45.15 36.30 30.80
N SER A 608 -43.99 36.70 30.30
CA SER A 608 -43.66 37.83 29.42
C SER A 608 -42.13 37.95 29.19
N ARG A 609 -41.73 38.64 28.10
CA ARG A 609 -40.48 39.43 27.89
C ARG A 609 -39.14 38.62 27.83
N VAL A 610 -38.18 38.83 26.92
CA VAL A 610 -37.57 40.04 26.34
C VAL A 610 -36.84 39.72 25.00
N LYS A 611 -37.02 40.64 24.03
CA LYS A 611 -36.17 41.14 22.91
C LYS A 611 -34.80 40.47 22.65
N ARG A 612 -34.53 39.97 21.43
CA ARG A 612 -33.98 40.67 20.22
C ARG A 612 -32.63 41.37 20.43
N CYS A 613 -31.60 40.91 19.71
CA CYS A 613 -30.92 41.73 18.69
C CYS A 613 -30.14 40.87 17.66
N ARG A 614 -30.33 41.24 16.40
CA ARG A 614 -29.64 40.80 15.18
C ARG A 614 -28.33 41.59 15.08
N VAL A 615 -27.27 40.99 14.54
CA VAL A 615 -26.19 41.74 13.90
C VAL A 615 -25.99 41.19 12.49
N GLN A 616 -26.13 42.10 11.53
CA GLN A 616 -25.80 41.96 10.11
C GLN A 616 -24.37 42.48 9.89
N CYS A 617 -23.65 41.84 8.98
CA CYS A 617 -22.38 42.31 8.44
C CYS A 617 -22.57 43.55 7.54
N ALA A 618 -21.59 44.45 7.54
CA ALA A 618 -21.35 45.40 6.46
C ALA A 618 -19.85 45.70 6.35
N ALA A 619 -19.43 45.90 5.11
CA ALA A 619 -18.08 46.08 4.59
C ALA A 619 -17.44 47.44 4.94
N GLY A 620 -16.13 47.57 4.71
CA GLY A 620 -15.45 48.86 4.65
C GLY A 620 -13.95 48.78 4.94
N ASP A 621 -13.15 49.11 3.94
CA ASP A 621 -11.70 48.96 3.79
C ASP A 621 -10.90 50.14 4.46
N PRO A 622 -9.63 50.42 4.14
CA PRO A 622 -8.45 50.21 4.99
C PRO A 622 -7.81 51.52 5.51
N GLY A 623 -6.92 51.42 6.51
CA GLY A 623 -6.06 52.56 6.84
C GLY A 623 -5.29 52.49 8.15
N GLY A 624 -3.99 52.19 8.05
CA GLY A 624 -2.94 53.07 8.59
C GLY A 624 -2.61 53.04 10.09
N LYS A 625 -1.31 52.76 10.32
CA LYS A 625 -0.40 53.35 11.31
C LYS A 625 -0.20 52.63 12.67
N THR A 626 0.91 51.90 12.70
CA THR A 626 2.04 52.02 13.66
C THR A 626 1.80 52.81 14.94
N LEU A 627 2.02 52.17 16.10
CA LEU A 627 2.83 52.70 17.21
C LEU A 627 3.17 51.60 18.23
N ALA A 628 4.44 51.63 18.65
CA ALA A 628 5.12 50.71 19.56
C ALA A 628 4.77 51.01 21.05
N PRO A 629 5.21 50.16 22.02
CA PRO A 629 4.67 50.12 23.38
C PRO A 629 5.42 51.04 24.35
N ASP A 630 4.78 51.44 25.46
CA ASP A 630 5.49 51.91 26.66
C ASP A 630 5.04 51.09 27.89
N PRO A 631 5.97 50.65 28.76
CA PRO A 631 5.71 49.86 29.94
C PRO A 631 5.67 50.76 31.19
N ARG A 632 4.95 50.32 32.23
CA ARG A 632 5.30 50.50 33.66
C ARG A 632 4.13 50.12 34.58
N CYS A 633 4.47 49.30 35.60
CA CYS A 633 4.00 49.30 37.00
C CYS A 633 3.88 47.84 37.49
N ARG A 634 4.96 47.25 38.02
CA ARG A 634 5.37 47.22 39.44
C ARG A 634 4.31 46.61 40.38
N ALA A 635 4.62 45.40 40.85
CA ALA A 635 4.07 44.69 42.02
C ALA A 635 4.37 45.46 43.34
N PRO A 636 3.83 45.10 44.53
CA PRO A 636 3.98 43.81 45.24
C PRO A 636 2.63 43.33 45.86
N GLY A 637 2.41 42.17 46.47
CA GLY A 637 3.22 41.12 47.08
C GLY A 637 2.45 40.64 48.32
N HIS A 638 1.98 39.40 48.36
CA HIS A 638 1.58 38.68 49.58
C HIS A 638 1.47 37.16 49.28
N GLN A 639 2.39 36.40 49.88
CA GLN A 639 2.17 35.01 50.32
C GLN A 639 1.79 35.06 51.84
N PRO A 640 1.48 33.96 52.57
CA PRO A 640 1.42 32.53 52.21
C PRO A 640 0.17 31.78 52.77
N GLN A 641 -0.02 30.49 52.43
CA GLN A 641 -0.02 29.35 53.38
C GLN A 641 -0.79 28.12 52.87
N TYR A 642 -0.18 26.97 53.17
CA TYR A 642 -0.56 25.60 52.86
C TYR A 642 -1.81 25.13 53.62
N LEU A 643 -2.64 24.29 52.99
CA LEU A 643 -3.26 23.15 53.67
C LEU A 643 -3.41 21.96 52.72
N VAL A 644 -2.95 20.80 53.20
CA VAL A 644 -3.02 19.49 52.55
C VAL A 644 -4.34 18.82 52.93
N SER A 645 -5.09 18.29 51.95
CA SER A 645 -5.95 17.13 52.17
C SER A 645 -6.21 16.35 50.88
N LYS A 646 -5.85 15.06 50.90
CA LYS A 646 -6.22 14.02 49.94
C LYS A 646 -7.75 13.89 49.86
N THR A 647 -8.32 13.74 48.67
CA THR A 647 -8.92 12.49 48.13
C THR A 647 -9.72 12.74 46.84
N ALA A 648 -9.60 11.79 45.91
CA ALA A 648 -10.61 11.31 44.96
C ALA A 648 -11.04 12.18 43.75
N GLN A 649 -11.17 11.44 42.63
CA GLN A 649 -12.09 11.64 41.51
C GLN A 649 -11.69 12.56 40.35
N THR A 650 -10.96 11.93 39.43
CA THR A 650 -11.35 11.75 38.02
C THR A 650 -12.83 11.98 37.68
N ARG A 651 -13.04 12.70 36.57
CA ARG A 651 -14.16 12.72 35.58
C ARG A 651 -14.84 14.08 35.48
N HIS A 652 -14.58 14.80 34.38
CA HIS A 652 -15.58 15.44 33.51
C HIS A 652 -14.88 16.22 32.39
N HIS A 653 -14.79 15.61 31.21
CA HIS A 653 -14.81 16.29 29.90
C HIS A 653 -15.07 15.25 28.80
N GLN A 654 -16.24 14.61 28.87
CA GLN A 654 -16.92 13.98 27.75
C GLN A 654 -18.40 14.21 27.99
N GLY A 655 -19.00 15.09 27.19
CA GLY A 655 -20.38 15.52 27.38
C GLY A 655 -20.68 16.75 26.56
N TRP A 656 -20.24 16.76 25.30
CA TRP A 656 -20.59 17.75 24.28
C TRP A 656 -20.30 17.08 22.93
N LEU A 657 -21.05 16.02 22.60
CA LEU A 657 -21.07 15.37 21.27
C LEU A 657 -22.16 14.28 21.13
N SER A 658 -22.87 13.90 22.20
CA SER A 658 -23.93 12.87 22.13
C SER A 658 -25.34 13.40 21.81
N GLU A 659 -25.61 14.70 21.97
CA GLU A 659 -26.95 15.25 21.73
C GLU A 659 -27.21 15.63 20.26
N THR A 660 -26.16 15.88 19.47
CA THR A 660 -26.28 16.25 18.05
C THR A 660 -26.51 15.05 17.14
N ALA A 661 -26.00 13.86 17.50
CA ALA A 661 -26.17 12.64 16.71
C ALA A 661 -27.59 12.06 16.81
N GLY A 662 -28.23 12.16 17.99
CA GLY A 662 -29.60 11.67 18.21
C GLY A 662 -30.71 12.53 17.59
N ALA A 663 -30.39 13.76 17.17
CA ALA A 663 -31.33 14.63 16.46
C ALA A 663 -31.37 14.33 14.95
N ILE A 664 -30.23 13.95 14.37
CA ILE A 664 -30.11 13.65 12.93
C ILE A 664 -30.78 12.32 12.58
N CYS A 665 -30.65 11.29 13.43
CA CYS A 665 -31.24 9.98 13.16
C CYS A 665 -32.78 9.96 13.29
N ARG A 666 -33.38 10.85 14.10
CA ARG A 666 -34.85 11.02 14.17
C ARG A 666 -35.43 11.77 12.98
N ALA A 667 -34.64 12.64 12.34
CA ALA A 667 -35.03 13.32 11.11
C ALA A 667 -35.01 12.38 9.88
N LEU A 668 -34.33 11.23 9.96
CA LEU A 668 -34.16 10.28 8.86
C LEU A 668 -35.02 9.00 8.98
N GLY A 669 -35.88 8.90 10.00
CA GLY A 669 -36.96 7.89 10.04
C GLY A 669 -36.56 6.45 10.38
N TYR A 670 -35.42 6.20 11.02
CA TYR A 670 -35.03 4.85 11.44
C TYR A 670 -35.60 4.46 12.83
N PRO A 671 -36.09 3.22 13.03
CA PRO A 671 -36.61 2.77 14.33
C PRO A 671 -35.49 2.51 15.35
N ALA A 672 -35.74 2.88 16.61
CA ALA A 672 -34.80 2.92 17.73
C ALA A 672 -34.45 1.54 18.35
N SER A 673 -34.52 0.45 17.60
CA SER A 673 -34.23 -0.91 18.08
C SER A 673 -33.08 -1.62 17.36
N MET A 674 -32.23 -0.88 16.65
CA MET A 674 -30.90 -1.34 16.26
C MET A 674 -29.85 -0.47 16.96
N PHE A 675 -28.94 -1.13 17.67
CA PHE A 675 -27.75 -0.63 18.37
C PHE A 675 -27.92 -0.27 19.86
N CYS A 676 -27.79 -1.32 20.68
CA CYS A 676 -26.96 -1.33 21.87
C CYS A 676 -25.86 -2.39 21.61
N GLU A 677 -24.62 -1.94 21.41
CA GLU A 677 -23.33 -2.67 21.35
C GLU A 677 -22.44 -2.11 20.22
N VAL A 678 -21.80 -0.98 20.49
CA VAL A 678 -20.49 -0.61 19.89
C VAL A 678 -19.65 0.02 20.99
N ASP A 679 -19.19 -0.81 21.91
CA ASP A 679 -17.97 -0.57 22.68
C ASP A 679 -17.44 -1.95 23.07
N HIS A 680 -16.14 -2.17 22.84
CA HIS A 680 -15.42 -3.46 22.87
C HIS A 680 -15.56 -4.40 21.65
N ALA A 681 -14.65 -4.26 20.69
CA ALA A 681 -14.00 -5.41 20.05
C ALA A 681 -12.84 -4.97 19.13
N TYR A 682 -11.66 -4.70 19.69
CA TYR A 682 -10.39 -4.89 18.99
C TYR A 682 -9.29 -5.13 20.02
N SER A 683 -9.13 -6.39 20.43
CA SER A 683 -7.85 -6.96 20.89
C SER A 683 -8.05 -8.36 21.49
N HIS A 684 -7.47 -9.33 20.78
CA HIS A 684 -6.95 -10.63 21.22
C HIS A 684 -7.85 -11.87 21.27
N SER A 685 -7.43 -12.81 20.43
CA SER A 685 -7.70 -14.24 20.40
C SER A 685 -7.18 -14.96 21.64
N ARG A 686 -7.89 -16.02 22.07
CA ARG A 686 -7.33 -17.38 22.12
C ARG A 686 -8.36 -18.44 22.54
N TYR A 687 -8.28 -19.54 21.80
CA TYR A 687 -8.67 -20.90 22.18
C TYR A 687 -8.13 -21.31 23.58
N LEU A 688 -9.00 -21.91 24.40
CA LEU A 688 -8.85 -23.23 25.07
C LEU A 688 -9.70 -23.30 26.36
N ARG A 689 -10.80 -24.07 26.36
CA ARG A 689 -10.94 -25.35 27.11
C ARG A 689 -12.37 -25.91 27.13
N TYR A 690 -12.36 -27.23 27.22
CA TYR A 690 -13.42 -28.23 27.28
C TYR A 690 -14.34 -28.21 28.53
N PHE A 691 -15.53 -28.81 28.34
CA PHE A 691 -16.46 -29.46 29.29
C PHE A 691 -17.30 -28.60 30.28
N HIS A 692 -18.62 -28.47 30.03
CA HIS A 692 -19.66 -29.26 30.73
C HIS A 692 -21.08 -29.13 30.12
N GLY A 693 -21.70 -30.31 29.97
CA GLY A 693 -23.11 -30.73 29.81
C GLY A 693 -24.29 -29.75 29.68
N LEU A 694 -25.21 -30.13 28.76
CA LEU A 694 -26.67 -30.27 28.92
C LEU A 694 -27.17 -30.99 27.64
N ALA A 695 -27.39 -32.31 27.63
CA ALA A 695 -28.61 -33.01 28.03
C ALA A 695 -29.88 -32.51 27.29
N GLY A 696 -30.45 -33.37 26.42
CA GLY A 696 -31.90 -33.33 26.14
C GLY A 696 -32.41 -33.71 24.74
N GLY A 697 -32.30 -35.00 24.36
CA GLY A 697 -33.28 -35.76 23.54
C GLY A 697 -33.39 -35.47 22.02
N ALA A 698 -33.79 -36.38 21.13
CA ALA A 698 -34.05 -37.83 21.16
C ALA A 698 -34.26 -38.27 19.68
N GLY A 699 -33.97 -39.54 19.33
CA GLY A 699 -34.41 -40.17 18.06
C GLY A 699 -33.34 -40.98 17.31
N GLN A 700 -32.94 -42.16 17.80
CA GLN A 700 -33.29 -43.50 17.26
C GLN A 700 -32.52 -43.95 15.99
N GLY A 701 -31.81 -45.10 16.08
CA GLY A 701 -31.38 -45.88 14.90
C GLY A 701 -30.08 -46.71 14.99
N THR A 702 -30.06 -47.74 15.85
CA THR A 702 -29.42 -49.08 15.69
C THR A 702 -28.15 -49.33 14.83
N TRP A 703 -27.11 -49.89 15.48
CA TRP A 703 -25.93 -50.66 15.00
C TRP A 703 -26.31 -52.08 14.46
N PRO A 704 -25.47 -52.91 13.75
CA PRO A 704 -24.08 -53.35 14.09
C PRO A 704 -23.14 -53.74 12.87
N PRO A 705 -22.10 -54.63 12.96
CA PRO A 705 -20.74 -54.37 13.48
C PRO A 705 -19.53 -54.87 12.61
N ARG A 706 -18.30 -54.47 13.03
CA ARG A 706 -16.98 -55.17 12.98
C ARG A 706 -16.38 -55.72 11.67
N HIS A 707 -15.13 -55.34 11.37
CA HIS A 707 -14.04 -56.29 11.10
C HIS A 707 -12.64 -55.74 11.49
N ARG A 708 -11.77 -56.68 11.88
CA ARG A 708 -10.48 -56.56 12.60
C ARG A 708 -9.26 -56.48 11.67
N LEU A 709 -8.24 -55.76 12.16
CA LEU A 709 -6.79 -56.05 12.24
C LEU A 709 -5.99 -56.55 11.02
N GLY A 710 -4.88 -55.85 10.77
CA GLY A 710 -3.66 -56.40 10.14
C GLY A 710 -2.48 -55.43 10.26
N ARG A 711 -1.63 -55.61 11.29
CA ARG A 711 -0.29 -55.00 11.43
C ARG A 711 0.73 -55.86 10.68
N GLN A 712 1.75 -55.26 10.08
CA GLN A 712 3.10 -55.86 10.06
C GLN A 712 4.19 -54.77 9.96
N ARG A 713 5.14 -54.86 10.89
CA ARG A 713 6.47 -54.23 10.90
C ARG A 713 7.46 -55.22 10.27
N LEU A 714 8.61 -54.75 9.78
CA LEU A 714 9.97 -55.28 10.07
C LEU A 714 11.05 -54.38 9.44
N SER A 715 12.17 -54.24 10.16
CA SER A 715 13.49 -53.65 9.79
C SER A 715 14.54 -54.80 9.74
N PRO A 716 15.88 -54.57 9.78
CA PRO A 716 16.81 -54.15 8.72
C PRO A 716 18.04 -55.11 8.54
N ASP A 717 19.05 -54.65 7.76
CA ASP A 717 20.48 -55.03 7.67
C ASP A 717 20.95 -56.27 6.86
N GLU A 718 21.84 -56.04 5.86
CA GLU A 718 23.29 -56.44 5.85
C GLU A 718 23.96 -56.35 4.45
N HIS A 719 25.23 -55.90 4.46
CA HIS A 719 26.24 -55.89 3.38
C HIS A 719 26.75 -57.31 3.03
N PRO A 720 27.38 -57.61 1.84
CA PRO A 720 28.78 -57.20 1.59
C PRO A 720 29.28 -57.07 0.11
N ALA A 721 30.40 -56.35 -0.01
CA ALA A 721 31.60 -56.52 -0.86
C ALA A 721 31.54 -57.07 -2.31
N ARG A 722 32.12 -56.31 -3.26
CA ARG A 722 33.30 -56.68 -4.08
C ARG A 722 33.65 -55.61 -5.14
N SER A 723 34.90 -55.15 -5.14
CA SER A 723 35.63 -54.60 -6.32
C SER A 723 36.46 -55.75 -6.94
N PRO A 724 37.02 -55.68 -8.18
CA PRO A 724 37.98 -54.68 -8.71
C PRO A 724 37.60 -54.23 -10.15
N GLY A 725 38.19 -53.29 -10.88
CA GLY A 725 39.48 -52.61 -10.90
C GLY A 725 39.92 -52.49 -12.38
N HIS A 726 40.41 -51.32 -12.82
CA HIS A 726 41.34 -50.99 -13.94
C HIS A 726 41.01 -49.59 -14.51
N ARG A 727 41.79 -48.54 -14.13
CA ARG A 727 42.97 -47.95 -14.81
C ARG A 727 42.61 -47.37 -16.20
N VAL A 728 42.55 -46.03 -16.37
CA VAL A 728 43.67 -45.07 -16.63
C VAL A 728 44.26 -45.37 -18.03
N ASP A 729 44.25 -44.49 -19.05
CA ASP A 729 44.82 -43.13 -19.16
C ASP A 729 44.41 -42.48 -20.53
N PRO A 730 44.90 -41.30 -20.98
CA PRO A 730 44.07 -40.20 -21.50
C PRO A 730 44.62 -39.63 -22.84
N ARG A 731 44.42 -38.31 -23.08
CA ARG A 731 44.93 -37.43 -24.16
C ARG A 731 44.01 -37.40 -25.39
N LEU A 732 43.53 -36.25 -25.86
CA LEU A 732 44.04 -34.87 -25.86
C LEU A 732 42.90 -33.85 -25.78
#